data_AF-A0A2B4SBG7-F1
#
_entry.id   AF-A0A2B4SBG7-F1
#
_cell.length_a   1.000
_cell.length_b   1.000
_cell.length_c   1.000
_cell.angle_alpha   90.00
_cell.angle_beta   90.00
_cell.angle_gamma   90.00
#
_symmetry.space_group_name_H-M   'P 1'
#
loop_
_entity.id
_entity.type
_entity.pdbx_description
1 polymer ?
#
loop_
_entity_poly.entity_id
_entity_poly.type
_entity_poly.pdbx_seq_one_letter_code
_entity_poly.pdbx_strand_id
1 'polypeptide(L)'
;MGDIIVDTFHYEAHSLPNEAFDVLVQFFREKKLCDVIIQAGERKVKCHRVVLSSCSPYFRGMFTNDMIECSKDTVVIHGLSEEAVIQLINFIYTRKITISIDNIEALLTAAAVFQLDLVVHACCEFMKRHLHPSNCLEMRAYAELHGCRDFIEAADAYSRSCFLSLMNTDALLKTSFRHFLAIISGEDLFVKREEQVFEAIVAWVRYDLVSREQFLSDLLSHVRLPMIATDYLIQRVERDLIIRSNVACRDLIDEAKNVKLYPSLVKVNIRAQPRKSTSGTLFSIGGRGKSGDPLKCIECYDWFHNCWFQVAEVSTPRRHVAVASVAGKVYAIGGHDGSQHLNTVECLDPEVNQWKIVSSMEISRRGMSAGVLEGVIYVAGGLDETTCFDAVERYDPENDTWSMVAPMLMPRGGVGVAGLGGYLYAVGGNDGAASLQSVERYNPHTNKWSRVASMNRRRAGVGVAVVGEFLYAIGGFDDSSPLDSVEKYDPRTNQWTYVAKMTTCRGGVGAGAMGGRLWAVGGHNGEQYLNSVESYNPLADIWEEGAPMHVFRAGSGVVGSFCDVEVLHNSRDAINHRQEIPHSRGTKSGRVYIGRSYSTGESLQEKERTAVCEEAKCPNIGECWGGGESETATATIMVLTSVNIELRNPGILVECLTGDFRGDLKGVEDVVKSGLDVYAHNVETVNRLQLLVRDPRANYKQSLEVLRHVKRLEPSMVTKSSLMLGLGESDEEVQQALKDLRDANVDCVTLGQYMQPTRLHLKVTASLQVYTVLLNGVRLHNKVTEYITPEKFKHWELVGDELGFAYTASGPLVRSSYKAGEFFLTNLLKTRKRNTDCQHQTEGKTS
;
A
#
# COMPACT_ATOMS: atom_id res chain seq x y z
N MET A 1 0.69 -41.17 71.62
CA MET A 1 0.86 -40.02 70.71
C MET A 1 -0.38 -39.95 69.85
N GLY A 2 -1.14 -38.88 69.95
CA GLY A 2 -2.28 -38.60 69.08
C GLY A 2 -2.31 -37.10 68.91
N ASP A 3 -1.85 -36.64 67.75
CA ASP A 3 -1.71 -35.22 67.43
C ASP A 3 -3.07 -34.52 67.41
N ILE A 4 -3.15 -33.40 68.13
CA ILE A 4 -4.33 -32.51 68.12
C ILE A 4 -4.25 -31.72 66.81
N ILE A 5 -5.15 -32.02 65.88
CA ILE A 5 -5.36 -31.21 64.69
C ILE A 5 -6.10 -29.95 65.14
N VAL A 6 -5.41 -28.81 65.12
CA VAL A 6 -6.01 -27.48 65.32
C VAL A 6 -6.53 -27.00 63.97
N ASP A 7 -7.84 -26.96 63.81
CA ASP A 7 -8.49 -26.46 62.59
C ASP A 7 -8.46 -24.92 62.59
N THR A 8 -7.71 -24.29 61.68
CA THR A 8 -7.65 -22.83 61.51
C THR A 8 -8.39 -22.36 60.26
N PHE A 9 -9.40 -21.51 60.44
CA PHE A 9 -10.12 -20.82 59.37
C PHE A 9 -9.54 -19.41 59.16
N HIS A 10 -9.14 -19.09 57.92
CA HIS A 10 -8.62 -17.79 57.53
C HIS A 10 -9.67 -17.07 56.66
N TYR A 11 -10.14 -15.90 57.11
CA TYR A 11 -11.08 -15.03 56.38
C TYR A 11 -10.36 -13.78 55.88
N GLU A 12 -10.57 -13.44 54.60
CA GLU A 12 -10.04 -12.23 53.97
C GLU A 12 -11.19 -11.38 53.41
N ALA A 13 -11.29 -10.12 53.85
CA ALA A 13 -12.33 -9.19 53.42
C ALA A 13 -11.88 -8.39 52.19
N HIS A 14 -12.05 -8.95 50.99
CA HIS A 14 -11.58 -8.34 49.74
C HIS A 14 -12.24 -6.98 49.37
N SER A 15 -13.42 -6.66 49.90
CA SER A 15 -14.13 -5.39 49.61
C SER A 15 -13.66 -4.21 50.46
N LEU A 16 -13.11 -4.49 51.66
CA LEU A 16 -12.74 -3.48 52.65
C LEU A 16 -11.79 -2.39 52.11
N PRO A 17 -10.76 -2.70 51.30
CA PRO A 17 -9.87 -1.67 50.76
C PRO A 17 -10.59 -0.67 49.84
N ASN A 18 -11.53 -1.14 49.02
CA ASN A 18 -12.29 -0.27 48.10
C ASN A 18 -13.25 0.63 48.88
N GLU A 19 -14.00 0.06 49.83
CA GLU A 19 -14.91 0.80 50.69
C GLU A 19 -14.18 1.86 51.52
N ALA A 20 -13.03 1.50 52.11
CA ALA A 20 -12.19 2.44 52.85
C ALA A 20 -11.64 3.55 51.94
N PHE A 21 -11.24 3.24 50.72
CA PHE A 21 -10.75 4.23 49.78
C PHE A 21 -11.86 5.21 49.34
N ASP A 22 -13.08 4.72 49.15
CA ASP A 22 -14.22 5.58 48.82
C ASP A 22 -14.52 6.60 49.95
N VAL A 23 -14.32 6.22 51.22
CA VAL A 23 -14.37 7.15 52.36
C VAL A 23 -13.25 8.19 52.30
N LEU A 24 -12.03 7.80 51.94
CA LEU A 24 -10.91 8.75 51.75
C LEU A 24 -11.19 9.77 50.63
N VAL A 25 -11.87 9.36 49.57
CA VAL A 25 -12.36 10.28 48.52
C VAL A 25 -13.38 11.27 49.09
N GLN A 26 -14.28 10.83 49.95
CA GLN A 26 -15.23 11.72 50.61
C GLN A 26 -14.52 12.75 51.51
N PHE A 27 -13.55 12.32 52.32
CA PHE A 27 -12.75 13.23 53.14
C PHE A 27 -11.99 14.26 52.31
N PHE A 28 -11.45 13.85 51.17
CA PHE A 28 -10.81 14.77 50.23
C PHE A 28 -11.78 15.83 49.70
N ARG A 29 -12.99 15.43 49.26
CA ARG A 29 -14.02 16.36 48.77
C ARG A 29 -14.50 17.33 49.84
N GLU A 30 -14.66 16.85 51.07
CA GLU A 30 -15.10 17.66 52.23
C GLU A 30 -13.95 18.43 52.89
N LYS A 31 -12.70 18.24 52.42
CA LYS A 31 -11.46 18.82 52.98
C LYS A 31 -11.27 18.51 54.47
N LYS A 32 -11.70 17.31 54.90
CA LYS A 32 -11.55 16.80 56.27
C LYS A 32 -10.24 16.05 56.40
N LEU A 33 -9.57 16.17 57.55
CA LEU A 33 -8.32 15.46 57.89
C LEU A 33 -7.14 15.68 56.93
N CYS A 34 -7.21 16.68 56.04
CA CYS A 34 -6.10 17.03 55.15
C CYS A 34 -4.95 17.68 55.94
N ASP A 35 -3.74 17.16 55.77
CA ASP A 35 -2.52 17.48 56.51
C ASP A 35 -1.42 18.10 55.64
N VAL A 36 -1.70 18.36 54.36
CA VAL A 36 -0.80 19.06 53.45
C VAL A 36 -1.56 19.85 52.38
N ILE A 37 -0.99 20.96 51.92
CA ILE A 37 -1.46 21.72 50.76
C ILE A 37 -0.45 21.58 49.63
N ILE A 38 -0.86 21.03 48.50
CA ILE A 38 -0.06 21.05 47.28
C ILE A 38 -0.42 22.30 46.48
N GLN A 39 0.59 23.10 46.15
CA GLN A 39 0.45 24.32 45.36
C GLN A 39 1.17 24.14 44.02
N ALA A 40 0.44 24.33 42.91
CA ALA A 40 1.02 24.42 41.57
C ALA A 40 0.62 25.78 41.00
N GLY A 41 1.62 26.65 40.81
CA GLY A 41 1.41 28.07 40.48
C GLY A 41 0.44 28.76 41.45
N GLU A 42 -0.70 29.23 40.97
CA GLU A 42 -1.70 29.91 41.82
C GLU A 42 -2.69 28.94 42.51
N ARG A 43 -2.88 27.73 41.97
CA ARG A 43 -3.86 26.77 42.52
C ARG A 43 -3.32 26.02 43.74
N LYS A 44 -4.18 25.84 44.74
CA LYS A 44 -3.89 25.15 45.99
C LYS A 44 -4.91 24.04 46.27
N VAL A 45 -4.44 22.84 46.59
CA VAL A 45 -5.28 21.68 46.92
C VAL A 45 -4.89 21.10 48.28
N LYS A 46 -5.87 21.01 49.18
CA LYS A 46 -5.71 20.32 50.47
C LYS A 46 -5.78 18.81 50.24
N CYS A 47 -4.77 18.08 50.71
CA CYS A 47 -4.59 16.65 50.46
C CYS A 47 -4.16 15.93 51.75
N HIS A 48 -4.08 14.60 51.66
CA HIS A 48 -3.55 13.71 52.70
C HIS A 48 -2.17 13.18 52.28
N ARG A 49 -1.13 13.40 53.10
CA ARG A 49 0.23 12.91 52.85
C ARG A 49 0.27 11.40 52.67
N VAL A 50 -0.48 10.67 53.49
CA VAL A 50 -0.52 9.21 53.46
C VAL A 50 -1.08 8.68 52.13
N VAL A 51 -2.14 9.31 51.60
CA VAL A 51 -2.78 8.87 50.34
C VAL A 51 -1.89 9.20 49.13
N LEU A 52 -1.27 10.39 49.12
CA LEU A 52 -0.31 10.74 48.07
C LEU A 52 0.90 9.79 48.10
N SER A 53 1.43 9.49 49.28
CA SER A 53 2.57 8.57 49.46
C SER A 53 2.23 7.12 49.13
N SER A 54 1.00 6.67 49.35
CA SER A 54 0.60 5.30 49.02
C SER A 54 0.57 5.09 47.51
N CYS A 55 0.16 6.10 46.74
CA CYS A 55 -0.09 5.98 45.31
C CYS A 55 1.04 6.52 44.41
N SER A 56 1.95 7.34 44.93
CA SER A 56 3.04 7.95 44.18
C SER A 56 4.37 7.78 44.93
N PRO A 57 5.38 7.11 44.33
CA PRO A 57 6.70 7.02 44.91
C PRO A 57 7.39 8.39 45.06
N TYR A 58 7.10 9.35 44.18
CA TYR A 58 7.59 10.73 44.29
C TYR A 58 7.15 11.38 45.62
N PHE A 59 5.84 11.35 45.91
CA PHE A 59 5.32 11.89 47.17
C PHE A 59 5.75 11.06 48.38
N ARG A 60 5.88 9.74 48.22
CA ARG A 60 6.42 8.87 49.27
C ARG A 60 7.82 9.32 49.66
N GLY A 61 8.74 9.40 48.70
CA GLY A 61 10.11 9.86 48.95
C GLY A 61 10.16 11.27 49.53
N MET A 62 9.27 12.16 49.12
CA MET A 62 9.17 13.52 49.65
C MET A 62 8.71 13.58 51.11
N PHE A 63 7.78 12.72 51.52
CA PHE A 63 7.15 12.78 52.85
C PHE A 63 7.73 11.81 53.86
N THR A 64 8.41 10.74 53.42
CA THR A 64 8.99 9.73 54.33
C THR A 64 10.49 9.89 54.53
N ASN A 65 11.20 10.60 53.66
CA ASN A 65 12.61 10.93 53.88
C ASN A 65 12.71 12.26 54.65
N ASP A 66 13.80 12.50 55.38
CA ASP A 66 14.08 13.71 56.18
C ASP A 66 14.31 14.98 55.31
N MET A 67 13.44 15.20 54.31
CA MET A 67 13.38 16.36 53.44
C MET A 67 12.62 17.49 54.13
N ILE A 68 12.95 18.75 53.86
CA ILE A 68 12.33 19.92 54.52
C ILE A 68 10.81 19.97 54.25
N GLU A 69 10.36 19.42 53.12
CA GLU A 69 8.97 19.27 52.71
C GLU A 69 8.15 18.35 53.61
N CYS A 70 8.80 17.48 54.40
CA CYS A 70 8.12 16.60 55.35
C CYS A 70 7.40 17.39 56.46
N SER A 71 7.97 18.54 56.86
CA SER A 71 7.44 19.40 57.94
C SER A 71 6.68 20.65 57.46
N LYS A 72 6.57 20.87 56.14
CA LYS A 72 5.91 22.07 55.59
C LYS A 72 4.42 21.85 55.36
N ASP A 73 3.57 22.75 55.86
CA ASP A 73 2.12 22.69 55.61
C ASP A 73 1.73 22.92 54.14
N THR A 74 2.59 23.62 53.36
CA THR A 74 2.39 23.86 51.93
C THR A 74 3.63 23.47 51.14
N VAL A 75 3.45 22.64 50.12
CA VAL A 75 4.49 22.19 49.19
C VAL A 75 4.21 22.78 47.82
N VAL A 76 5.20 23.50 47.27
CA VAL A 76 5.09 24.14 45.96
C VAL A 76 5.74 23.26 44.90
N ILE A 77 4.98 22.90 43.86
CA ILE A 77 5.44 22.16 42.70
C ILE A 77 5.81 23.16 41.62
N HIS A 78 7.08 23.16 41.22
CA HIS A 78 7.63 24.06 40.22
C HIS A 78 7.79 23.35 38.87
N GLY A 79 7.64 24.09 37.77
CA GLY A 79 7.95 23.62 36.42
C GLY A 79 6.94 22.68 35.77
N LEU A 80 5.76 22.48 36.37
CA LEU A 80 4.66 21.67 35.81
C LEU A 80 3.41 22.52 35.60
N SER A 81 2.57 22.12 34.63
CA SER A 81 1.25 22.73 34.40
C SER A 81 0.37 22.59 35.63
N GLU A 82 -0.29 23.69 36.00
CA GLU A 82 -1.23 23.70 37.13
C GLU A 82 -2.37 22.70 36.90
N GLU A 83 -2.98 22.71 35.72
CA GLU A 83 -4.08 21.83 35.34
C GLU A 83 -3.68 20.35 35.44
N ALA A 84 -2.49 19.99 34.94
CA ALA A 84 -2.00 18.61 34.97
C ALA A 84 -1.77 18.12 36.42
N VAL A 85 -1.13 18.93 37.26
CA VAL A 85 -0.89 18.58 38.68
C VAL A 85 -2.22 18.34 39.40
N ILE A 86 -3.21 19.21 39.20
CA ILE A 86 -4.53 19.08 39.82
C ILE A 86 -5.26 17.81 39.33
N GLN A 87 -5.20 17.53 38.02
CA GLN A 87 -5.80 16.31 37.46
C GLN A 87 -5.16 15.04 38.02
N LEU A 88 -3.84 15.02 38.20
CA LEU A 88 -3.13 13.87 38.77
C LEU A 88 -3.45 13.67 40.26
N ILE A 89 -3.54 14.75 41.03
CA ILE A 89 -3.98 14.66 42.44
C ILE A 89 -5.41 14.12 42.49
N ASN A 90 -6.32 14.65 41.66
CA ASN A 90 -7.69 14.14 41.58
C ASN A 90 -7.73 12.67 41.14
N PHE A 91 -6.85 12.25 40.23
CA PHE A 91 -6.73 10.85 39.81
C PHE A 91 -6.33 9.95 40.98
N ILE A 92 -5.38 10.36 41.83
CA ILE A 92 -4.96 9.58 43.01
C ILE A 92 -6.17 9.22 43.88
N TYR A 93 -7.12 10.14 44.09
CA TYR A 93 -8.33 9.87 44.86
C TYR A 93 -9.42 9.18 44.03
N THR A 94 -9.71 9.68 42.83
CA THR A 94 -10.90 9.26 42.07
C THR A 94 -10.68 8.01 41.20
N ARG A 95 -9.43 7.62 40.96
CA ARG A 95 -9.01 6.57 40.02
C ARG A 95 -9.43 6.83 38.57
N LYS A 96 -9.79 8.08 38.24
CA LYS A 96 -10.29 8.48 36.91
C LYS A 96 -9.49 9.66 36.40
N ILE A 97 -9.19 9.63 35.10
CA ILE A 97 -8.47 10.71 34.42
C ILE A 97 -9.00 10.85 33.00
N THR A 98 -9.02 12.07 32.49
CA THR A 98 -9.45 12.38 31.13
C THR A 98 -8.24 12.83 30.34
N ILE A 99 -7.96 12.14 29.23
CA ILE A 99 -6.81 12.41 28.37
C ILE A 99 -7.36 12.95 27.04
N SER A 100 -6.79 14.06 26.56
CA SER A 100 -7.14 14.73 25.31
C SER A 100 -5.87 15.14 24.56
N ILE A 101 -6.01 15.56 23.29
CA ILE A 101 -4.89 16.05 22.47
C ILE A 101 -4.27 17.31 23.10
N ASP A 102 -5.07 18.16 23.75
CA ASP A 102 -4.60 19.41 24.35
C ASP A 102 -3.85 19.22 25.68
N ASN A 103 -4.15 18.16 26.43
CA ASN A 103 -3.59 17.97 27.77
C ASN A 103 -2.50 16.89 27.85
N ILE A 104 -2.33 16.06 26.81
CA ILE A 104 -1.46 14.89 26.83
C ILE A 104 -0.01 15.21 27.19
N GLU A 105 0.56 16.28 26.64
CA GLU A 105 1.94 16.67 26.91
C GLU A 105 2.12 17.02 28.38
N ALA A 106 1.39 18.03 28.85
CA ALA A 106 1.42 18.47 30.24
C ALA A 106 1.15 17.33 31.24
N LEU A 107 0.20 16.45 30.90
CA LEU A 107 -0.19 15.32 31.74
C LEU A 107 0.88 14.24 31.80
N LEU A 108 1.47 13.85 30.66
CA LEU A 108 2.52 12.84 30.62
C LEU A 108 3.77 13.33 31.36
N THR A 109 4.18 14.58 31.14
CA THR A 109 5.32 15.17 31.85
C THR A 109 5.11 15.12 33.36
N ALA A 110 3.96 15.59 33.83
CA ALA A 110 3.66 15.60 35.26
C ALA A 110 3.50 14.19 35.85
N ALA A 111 2.89 13.26 35.12
CA ALA A 111 2.72 11.87 35.55
C ALA A 111 4.05 11.13 35.66
N ALA A 112 4.98 11.35 34.72
CA ALA A 112 6.32 10.79 34.76
C ALA A 112 7.12 11.34 35.96
N VAL A 113 7.04 12.65 36.23
CA VAL A 113 7.68 13.27 37.40
C VAL A 113 7.10 12.73 38.70
N PHE A 114 5.78 12.59 38.79
CA PHE A 114 5.11 12.02 39.97
C PHE A 114 5.21 10.48 40.05
N GLN A 115 5.85 9.83 39.08
CA GLN A 115 6.02 8.38 38.99
C GLN A 115 4.66 7.64 39.10
N LEU A 116 3.67 8.13 38.36
CA LEU A 116 2.34 7.53 38.24
C LEU A 116 2.26 6.66 36.98
N ASP A 117 2.86 5.47 37.03
CA ASP A 117 3.04 4.58 35.87
C ASP A 117 1.74 4.20 35.16
N LEU A 118 0.63 4.04 35.91
CA LEU A 118 -0.69 3.77 35.32
C LEU A 118 -1.17 4.89 34.40
N VAL A 119 -0.91 6.14 34.77
CA VAL A 119 -1.27 7.31 33.96
C VAL A 119 -0.33 7.45 32.78
N VAL A 120 0.98 7.23 32.99
CA VAL A 120 1.98 7.21 31.91
C VAL A 120 1.61 6.17 30.85
N HIS A 121 1.21 4.96 31.27
CA HIS A 121 0.76 3.90 30.36
C HIS A 121 -0.52 4.31 29.61
N ALA A 122 -1.52 4.87 30.30
CA ALA A 122 -2.75 5.36 29.66
C ALA A 122 -2.47 6.48 28.63
N CYS A 123 -1.53 7.39 28.94
CA CYS A 123 -1.07 8.42 28.01
C CYS A 123 -0.38 7.80 26.79
N CYS A 124 0.48 6.79 26.99
CA CYS A 124 1.14 6.07 25.89
C CYS A 124 0.12 5.37 24.98
N GLU A 125 -0.89 4.71 25.54
CA GLU A 125 -1.96 4.08 24.76
C GLU A 125 -2.79 5.08 23.96
N PHE A 126 -3.07 6.25 24.54
CA PHE A 126 -3.72 7.35 23.81
C PHE A 126 -2.85 7.83 22.64
N MET A 127 -1.56 8.09 22.88
CA MET A 127 -0.64 8.53 21.82
C MET A 127 -0.48 7.50 20.70
N LYS A 128 -0.40 6.19 21.00
CA LYS A 128 -0.32 5.12 19.98
C LYS A 128 -1.49 5.16 19.00
N ARG A 129 -2.70 5.47 19.47
CA ARG A 129 -3.90 5.56 18.62
C ARG A 129 -3.94 6.83 17.76
N HIS A 130 -3.15 7.84 18.11
CA HIS A 130 -3.10 9.14 17.45
C HIS A 130 -1.75 9.40 16.73
N LEU A 131 -1.00 8.34 16.43
CA LEU A 131 0.20 8.43 15.58
C LEU A 131 -0.19 8.79 14.13
N HIS A 132 0.47 9.80 13.59
CA HIS A 132 0.29 10.30 12.23
C HIS A 132 1.66 10.63 11.61
N PRO A 133 1.84 10.56 10.27
CA PRO A 133 3.15 10.85 9.68
C PRO A 133 3.67 12.26 10.00
N SER A 134 2.78 13.22 10.26
CA SER A 134 3.17 14.59 10.62
C SER A 134 3.66 14.76 12.06
N ASN A 135 3.35 13.85 12.99
CA ASN A 135 3.68 14.00 14.41
C ASN A 135 4.57 12.87 14.97
N CYS A 136 4.72 11.74 14.27
CA CYS A 136 5.34 10.54 14.81
C CYS A 136 6.79 10.73 15.28
N LEU A 137 7.59 11.50 14.54
CA LEU A 137 9.00 11.77 14.89
C LEU A 137 9.12 12.65 16.14
N GLU A 138 8.23 13.63 16.29
CA GLU A 138 8.18 14.54 17.44
C GLU A 138 7.64 13.81 18.67
N MET A 139 6.56 13.04 18.52
CA MET A 139 5.99 12.20 19.57
C MET A 139 6.99 11.15 20.06
N ARG A 140 7.78 10.53 19.18
CA ARG A 140 8.90 9.68 19.60
C ARG A 140 9.88 10.48 20.45
N ALA A 141 10.33 11.65 19.96
CA ALA A 141 11.35 12.44 20.66
C ALA A 141 10.88 12.84 22.06
N TYR A 142 9.59 13.16 22.17
CA TYR A 142 8.90 13.42 23.43
C TYR A 142 8.88 12.18 24.34
N ALA A 143 8.56 11.01 23.79
CA ALA A 143 8.58 9.74 24.51
C ALA A 143 9.96 9.40 25.10
N GLU A 144 11.03 9.68 24.35
CA GLU A 144 12.42 9.47 24.76
C GLU A 144 12.79 10.32 25.97
N LEU A 145 12.33 11.57 26.04
CA LEU A 145 12.53 12.46 27.19
C LEU A 145 11.92 11.88 28.49
N HIS A 146 10.80 11.18 28.38
CA HIS A 146 10.07 10.59 29.52
C HIS A 146 10.38 9.11 29.75
N GLY A 147 11.26 8.50 28.97
CA GLY A 147 11.65 7.09 29.12
C GLY A 147 10.55 6.08 28.77
N CYS A 148 9.57 6.48 27.95
CA CYS A 148 8.43 5.64 27.56
C CYS A 148 8.82 4.61 26.47
N ARG A 149 9.57 3.57 26.84
CA ARG A 149 10.14 2.58 25.90
C ARG A 149 9.11 1.93 24.97
N ASP A 150 7.99 1.45 25.52
CA ASP A 150 6.93 0.80 24.74
C ASP A 150 6.33 1.71 23.66
N PHE A 151 6.28 3.03 23.93
CA PHE A 151 5.78 3.99 22.95
C PHE A 151 6.87 4.37 21.94
N ILE A 152 8.14 4.45 22.34
CA ILE A 152 9.28 4.65 21.43
C ILE A 152 9.32 3.53 20.38
N GLU A 153 9.20 2.27 20.80
CA GLU A 153 9.19 1.12 19.88
C GLU A 153 8.02 1.18 18.90
N ALA A 154 6.82 1.54 19.38
CA ALA A 154 5.64 1.71 18.55
C ALA A 154 5.80 2.88 17.55
N ALA A 155 6.36 4.00 17.98
CA ALA A 155 6.60 5.16 17.13
C ALA A 155 7.71 4.90 16.10
N ASP A 156 8.76 4.13 16.44
CA ASP A 156 9.81 3.71 15.51
C ASP A 156 9.27 2.72 14.47
N ALA A 157 8.44 1.76 14.87
CA ALA A 157 7.72 0.88 13.95
C ALA A 157 6.81 1.67 13.00
N TYR A 158 6.07 2.65 13.51
CA TYR A 158 5.23 3.52 12.69
C TYR A 158 6.05 4.40 11.75
N SER A 159 7.16 4.97 12.22
CA SER A 159 8.05 5.79 11.40
C SER A 159 8.67 5.00 10.25
N ARG A 160 8.98 3.72 10.47
CA ARG A 160 9.45 2.79 9.43
C ARG A 160 8.35 2.47 8.42
N SER A 161 7.11 2.26 8.86
CA SER A 161 5.99 1.95 7.94
C SER A 161 5.55 3.15 7.09
N CYS A 162 5.69 4.38 7.59
CA CYS A 162 5.35 5.60 6.84
C CYS A 162 6.57 6.35 6.28
N PHE A 163 7.75 5.71 6.23
CA PHE A 163 9.02 6.36 5.90
C PHE A 163 9.00 7.17 4.59
N LEU A 164 8.34 6.65 3.55
CA LEU A 164 8.17 7.36 2.27
C LEU A 164 7.53 8.74 2.41
N SER A 165 6.57 8.90 3.32
CA SER A 165 5.92 10.18 3.62
C SER A 165 6.84 11.11 4.40
N LEU A 166 7.79 10.56 5.16
CA LEU A 166 8.73 11.31 6.00
C LEU A 166 9.95 11.83 5.24
N MET A 167 10.37 11.15 4.16
CA MET A 167 11.62 11.43 3.43
C MET A 167 11.83 12.90 3.03
N ASN A 168 10.75 13.61 2.70
CA ASN A 168 10.80 15.00 2.24
C ASN A 168 10.39 16.01 3.32
N THR A 169 10.31 15.59 4.59
CA THR A 169 9.88 16.45 5.70
C THR A 169 11.09 17.05 6.43
N ASP A 170 10.95 18.30 6.87
CA ASP A 170 11.97 18.96 7.72
C ASP A 170 12.08 18.27 9.10
N ALA A 171 11.00 17.65 9.57
CA ALA A 171 10.99 16.84 10.79
C ALA A 171 12.03 15.71 10.73
N LEU A 172 12.12 14.98 9.61
CA LEU A 172 13.12 13.93 9.43
C LEU A 172 14.55 14.49 9.43
N LEU A 173 14.79 15.62 8.77
CA LEU A 173 16.12 16.25 8.71
C LEU A 173 16.61 16.74 10.08
N LYS A 174 15.69 17.12 10.97
CA LYS A 174 15.98 17.55 12.35
C LYS A 174 16.18 16.41 13.35
N THR A 175 15.93 15.15 12.96
CA THR A 175 16.14 14.00 13.84
C THR A 175 17.59 13.84 14.28
N SER A 176 17.79 13.29 15.49
CA SER A 176 19.12 12.94 16.00
C SER A 176 19.71 11.76 15.23
N PHE A 177 21.05 11.63 15.22
CA PHE A 177 21.73 10.50 14.58
C PHE A 177 21.20 9.14 15.07
N ARG A 178 21.00 8.99 16.38
CA ARG A 178 20.51 7.73 16.97
C ARG A 178 19.11 7.37 16.51
N HIS A 179 18.21 8.36 16.47
CA HIS A 179 16.84 8.16 15.98
C HIS A 179 16.84 7.81 14.49
N PHE A 180 17.55 8.59 13.67
CA PHE A 180 17.61 8.35 12.23
C PHE A 180 18.20 6.97 11.90
N LEU A 181 19.29 6.58 12.59
CA LEU A 181 19.90 5.26 12.48
C LEU A 181 18.92 4.13 12.85
N ALA A 182 18.15 4.29 13.92
CA ALA A 182 17.15 3.32 14.35
C ALA A 182 16.06 3.09 13.29
N ILE A 183 15.64 4.15 12.59
CA ILE A 183 14.66 4.05 11.49
C ILE A 183 15.28 3.27 10.30
N ILE A 184 16.43 3.70 9.78
CA ILE A 184 16.97 3.16 8.51
C ILE A 184 17.52 1.73 8.64
N SER A 185 17.94 1.34 9.85
CA SER A 185 18.51 0.02 10.12
C SER A 185 17.47 -1.11 10.14
N GLY A 186 16.18 -0.79 10.29
CA GLY A 186 15.09 -1.76 10.32
C GLY A 186 14.89 -2.55 9.02
N GLU A 187 14.64 -3.85 9.12
CA GLU A 187 14.28 -4.70 7.97
C GLU A 187 12.87 -4.43 7.42
N ASP A 188 12.01 -3.91 8.29
CA ASP A 188 10.63 -3.45 8.11
C ASP A 188 10.56 -1.94 7.80
N LEU A 189 11.63 -1.37 7.25
CA LEU A 189 11.60 -0.03 6.66
C LEU A 189 10.82 -0.07 5.34
N PHE A 190 9.73 0.70 5.26
CA PHE A 190 8.89 0.77 4.07
C PHE A 190 9.50 1.67 3.00
N VAL A 191 10.08 1.05 1.97
CA VAL A 191 10.56 1.72 0.75
C VAL A 191 10.19 0.90 -0.48
N LYS A 192 10.05 1.56 -1.62
CA LYS A 192 9.87 0.87 -2.92
C LYS A 192 11.21 0.44 -3.51
N ARG A 193 12.27 1.16 -3.17
CA ARG A 193 13.59 1.08 -3.78
C ARG A 193 14.66 1.49 -2.78
N GLU A 194 15.80 0.82 -2.80
CA GLU A 194 16.89 1.10 -1.87
C GLU A 194 17.56 2.46 -2.14
N GLU A 195 17.46 2.97 -3.36
CA GLU A 195 17.87 4.32 -3.74
C GLU A 195 17.23 5.39 -2.84
N GLN A 196 16.01 5.15 -2.36
CA GLN A 196 15.29 6.08 -1.50
C GLN A 196 15.93 6.20 -0.11
N VAL A 197 16.48 5.10 0.42
CA VAL A 197 17.22 5.11 1.69
C VAL A 197 18.51 5.90 1.53
N PHE A 198 19.24 5.68 0.43
CA PHE A 198 20.45 6.44 0.11
C PHE A 198 20.16 7.94 -0.02
N GLU A 199 19.11 8.31 -0.76
CA GLU A 199 18.70 9.71 -0.95
C GLU A 199 18.35 10.39 0.39
N ALA A 200 17.64 9.68 1.28
CA ALA A 200 17.33 10.18 2.62
C ALA A 200 18.58 10.40 3.48
N ILE A 201 19.55 9.48 3.46
CA ILE A 201 20.82 9.62 4.18
C ILE A 201 21.60 10.84 3.68
N VAL A 202 21.74 10.98 2.36
CA VAL A 202 22.46 12.10 1.76
C VAL A 202 21.77 13.43 2.09
N ALA A 203 20.44 13.49 2.06
CA ALA A 203 19.69 14.68 2.46
C ALA A 203 19.90 15.02 3.94
N TRP A 204 19.84 14.02 4.83
CA TRP A 204 20.05 14.20 6.27
C TRP A 204 21.49 14.66 6.60
N VAL A 205 22.51 14.10 5.95
CA VAL A 205 23.91 14.53 6.14
C VAL A 205 24.14 15.93 5.59
N ARG A 206 23.61 16.26 4.41
CA ARG A 206 23.77 17.60 3.80
C ARG A 206 23.08 18.72 4.57
N TYR A 207 22.06 18.41 5.37
CA TYR A 207 21.40 19.39 6.23
C TYR A 207 22.35 20.06 7.24
N ASP A 208 23.31 19.29 7.77
CA ASP A 208 24.39 19.79 8.63
C ASP A 208 25.68 19.01 8.35
N LEU A 209 26.30 19.33 7.21
CA LEU A 209 27.45 18.60 6.69
C LEU A 209 28.62 18.56 7.70
N VAL A 210 28.87 19.67 8.40
CA VAL A 210 30.04 19.82 9.28
C VAL A 210 29.96 18.87 10.47
N SER A 211 28.79 18.74 11.11
CA SER A 211 28.64 17.87 12.27
C SER A 211 28.32 16.42 11.90
N ARG A 212 27.71 16.18 10.72
CA ARG A 212 27.15 14.88 10.35
C ARG A 212 28.01 14.06 9.40
N GLU A 213 29.02 14.64 8.73
CA GLU A 213 29.92 13.91 7.82
C GLU A 213 30.58 12.69 8.48
N GLN A 214 30.92 12.79 9.78
CA GLN A 214 31.51 11.68 10.55
C GLN A 214 30.61 10.43 10.64
N PHE A 215 29.29 10.58 10.53
CA PHE A 215 28.33 9.48 10.65
C PHE A 215 28.01 8.82 9.30
N LEU A 216 28.53 9.36 8.20
CA LEU A 216 28.15 8.94 6.85
C LEU A 216 28.44 7.46 6.59
N SER A 217 29.61 6.96 6.99
CA SER A 217 29.99 5.56 6.78
C SER A 217 29.07 4.59 7.53
N ASP A 218 28.71 4.96 8.76
CA ASP A 218 27.84 4.14 9.62
C ASP A 218 26.43 4.08 9.03
N LEU A 219 25.87 5.22 8.62
CA LEU A 219 24.56 5.29 7.96
C LEU A 219 24.56 4.52 6.63
N LEU A 220 25.60 4.70 5.81
CA LEU A 220 25.71 4.04 4.50
C LEU A 220 25.82 2.51 4.65
N SER A 221 26.40 2.01 5.75
CA SER A 221 26.50 0.57 6.04
C SER A 221 25.14 -0.12 6.20
N HIS A 222 24.07 0.64 6.44
CA HIS A 222 22.68 0.17 6.51
C HIS A 222 21.92 0.26 5.18
N VAL A 223 22.55 0.78 4.13
CA VAL A 223 22.01 0.75 2.77
C VAL A 223 22.37 -0.58 2.12
N ARG A 224 21.39 -1.25 1.52
CA ARG A 224 21.57 -2.47 0.74
C ARG A 224 22.11 -2.12 -0.65
N LEU A 225 23.31 -1.52 -0.70
CA LEU A 225 23.98 -1.11 -1.94
C LEU A 225 24.02 -2.20 -3.03
N PRO A 226 24.22 -3.50 -2.72
CA PRO A 226 24.11 -4.56 -3.73
C PRO A 226 22.74 -4.66 -4.41
N MET A 227 21.66 -4.18 -3.78
CA MET A 227 20.29 -4.19 -4.31
C MET A 227 19.95 -2.95 -5.16
N ILE A 228 20.79 -1.90 -5.15
CA ILE A 228 20.63 -0.71 -6.00
C ILE A 228 20.93 -1.06 -7.45
N ALA A 229 20.22 -0.45 -8.41
CA ALA A 229 20.47 -0.65 -9.83
C ALA A 229 21.93 -0.26 -10.20
N THR A 230 22.61 -1.08 -11.01
CA THR A 230 24.03 -0.88 -11.35
C THR A 230 24.31 0.50 -11.94
N ASP A 231 23.42 0.99 -12.81
CA ASP A 231 23.52 2.33 -13.40
C ASP A 231 23.45 3.43 -12.33
N TYR A 232 22.53 3.31 -11.37
CA TYR A 232 22.39 4.28 -10.29
C TYR A 232 23.59 4.24 -9.33
N LEU A 233 24.09 3.05 -9.00
CA LEU A 233 25.26 2.87 -8.15
C LEU A 233 26.50 3.58 -8.74
N ILE A 234 26.76 3.40 -10.03
CA ILE A 234 27.95 3.96 -10.70
C ILE A 234 27.77 5.45 -11.04
N GLN A 235 26.59 5.84 -11.54
CA GLN A 235 26.39 7.20 -12.04
C GLN A 235 26.01 8.21 -10.95
N ARG A 236 25.40 7.75 -9.85
CA ARG A 236 24.95 8.61 -8.75
C ARG A 236 25.71 8.36 -7.46
N VAL A 237 25.70 7.14 -6.91
CA VAL A 237 26.25 6.86 -5.57
C VAL A 237 27.77 7.07 -5.55
N GLU A 238 28.49 6.41 -6.45
CA GLU A 238 29.97 6.49 -6.53
C GLU A 238 30.49 7.89 -6.89
N ARG A 239 29.71 8.66 -7.66
CA ARG A 239 30.09 10.00 -8.09
C ARG A 239 29.79 11.08 -7.08
N ASP A 240 29.04 10.78 -6.02
CA ASP A 240 28.71 11.76 -5.00
C ASP A 240 29.96 12.19 -4.22
N LEU A 241 30.16 13.50 -4.04
CA LEU A 241 31.41 14.06 -3.50
C LEU A 241 31.69 13.60 -2.07
N ILE A 242 30.66 13.56 -1.20
CA ILE A 242 30.80 13.15 0.21
C ILE A 242 31.08 11.65 0.36
N ILE A 243 30.63 10.87 -0.62
CA ILE A 243 30.86 9.41 -0.67
C ILE A 243 32.27 9.13 -1.18
N ARG A 244 32.68 9.83 -2.26
CA ARG A 244 34.00 9.65 -2.88
C ARG A 244 35.14 10.10 -1.97
N SER A 245 34.93 11.14 -1.15
CA SER A 245 35.93 11.61 -0.19
C SER A 245 36.18 10.61 0.95
N ASN A 246 35.16 9.84 1.34
CA ASN A 246 35.21 8.92 2.47
C ASN A 246 35.68 7.51 2.07
N VAL A 247 36.80 7.04 2.66
CA VAL A 247 37.40 5.73 2.33
C VAL A 247 36.47 4.57 2.65
N ALA A 248 35.88 4.55 3.84
CA ALA A 248 34.98 3.47 4.27
C ALA A 248 33.71 3.37 3.40
N CYS A 249 33.23 4.51 2.89
CA CYS A 249 32.11 4.51 1.95
C CYS A 249 32.49 3.88 0.60
N ARG A 250 33.73 4.07 0.13
CA ARG A 250 34.22 3.41 -1.09
C ARG A 250 34.35 1.91 -0.91
N ASP A 251 34.82 1.45 0.24
CA ASP A 251 34.91 0.02 0.55
C ASP A 251 33.53 -0.68 0.47
N LEU A 252 32.48 -0.02 0.96
CA LEU A 252 31.09 -0.52 0.86
C LEU A 252 30.59 -0.58 -0.60
N ILE A 253 31.00 0.37 -1.45
CA ILE A 253 30.66 0.36 -2.88
C ILE A 253 31.41 -0.76 -3.59
N ASP A 254 32.69 -0.95 -3.28
CA ASP A 254 33.50 -2.01 -3.86
C ASP A 254 32.99 -3.40 -3.45
N GLU A 255 32.56 -3.56 -2.19
CA GLU A 255 31.81 -4.74 -1.75
C GLU A 255 30.57 -4.97 -2.62
N ALA A 256 29.74 -3.94 -2.82
CA ALA A 256 28.52 -4.04 -3.61
C ALA A 256 28.80 -4.40 -5.09
N LYS A 257 29.85 -3.84 -5.68
CA LYS A 257 30.30 -4.19 -7.03
C LYS A 257 30.77 -5.65 -7.10
N ASN A 258 31.54 -6.10 -6.10
CA ASN A 258 32.02 -7.48 -6.04
C ASN A 258 30.87 -8.49 -5.90
N VAL A 259 29.86 -8.18 -5.08
CA VAL A 259 28.65 -9.02 -4.96
C VAL A 259 27.92 -9.14 -6.30
N LYS A 260 27.82 -8.05 -7.08
CA LYS A 260 27.16 -8.06 -8.40
C LYS A 260 27.98 -8.78 -9.47
N LEU A 261 29.31 -8.65 -9.45
CA LEU A 261 30.20 -9.20 -10.48
C LEU A 261 30.57 -10.68 -10.23
N TYR A 262 30.80 -11.05 -8.97
CA TYR A 262 31.23 -12.39 -8.57
C TYR A 262 30.46 -12.87 -7.32
N PRO A 263 29.14 -13.14 -7.43
CA PRO A 263 28.32 -13.57 -6.30
C PRO A 263 28.90 -14.79 -5.56
N SER A 264 29.52 -15.72 -6.29
CA SER A 264 30.09 -16.97 -5.79
C SER A 264 31.30 -16.84 -4.86
N LEU A 265 31.97 -15.70 -4.86
CA LEU A 265 33.20 -15.47 -4.07
C LEU A 265 32.97 -14.58 -2.86
N VAL A 266 31.80 -13.92 -2.78
CA VAL A 266 31.49 -13.01 -1.68
C VAL A 266 30.59 -13.72 -0.67
N LYS A 267 31.00 -13.67 0.60
CA LYS A 267 30.17 -14.17 1.69
C LYS A 267 28.86 -13.38 1.73
N VAL A 268 27.74 -14.08 1.56
CA VAL A 268 26.40 -13.47 1.62
C VAL A 268 26.21 -12.82 2.98
N ASN A 269 25.71 -11.58 2.97
CA ASN A 269 25.39 -10.81 4.15
C ASN A 269 24.01 -10.14 3.99
N ILE A 270 23.56 -9.46 5.05
CA ILE A 270 22.25 -8.81 5.08
C ILE A 270 22.08 -7.70 4.03
N ARG A 271 23.17 -7.02 3.62
CA ARG A 271 23.13 -5.98 2.57
C ARG A 271 22.89 -6.56 1.19
N ALA A 272 23.18 -7.84 0.98
CA ALA A 272 22.92 -8.57 -0.26
C ALA A 272 21.48 -9.12 -0.35
N GLN A 273 20.60 -8.82 0.62
CA GLN A 273 19.21 -9.23 0.63
C GLN A 273 18.27 -8.00 0.55
N PRO A 274 17.14 -8.07 -0.18
CA PRO A 274 16.16 -7.00 -0.27
C PRO A 274 15.36 -6.81 1.03
N ARG A 275 14.82 -5.60 1.27
CA ARG A 275 13.97 -5.30 2.44
C ARG A 275 12.66 -6.06 2.33
N LYS A 276 11.93 -6.21 3.44
CA LYS A 276 10.60 -6.85 3.41
C LYS A 276 9.69 -6.16 2.38
N SER A 277 9.70 -4.82 2.34
CA SER A 277 8.89 -4.03 1.40
C SER A 277 9.33 -4.14 -0.07
N THR A 278 10.57 -4.54 -0.35
CA THR A 278 11.13 -4.65 -1.72
C THR A 278 11.38 -6.11 -2.14
N SER A 279 10.89 -7.08 -1.38
CA SER A 279 11.17 -8.50 -1.62
C SER A 279 10.25 -9.16 -2.65
N GLY A 280 9.22 -8.43 -3.11
CA GLY A 280 8.15 -8.95 -3.95
C GLY A 280 7.03 -9.61 -3.14
N THR A 281 6.26 -10.46 -3.82
CA THR A 281 5.07 -11.12 -3.27
C THR A 281 5.17 -12.62 -3.49
N LEU A 282 4.76 -13.41 -2.49
CA LEU A 282 4.66 -14.86 -2.61
C LEU A 282 3.23 -15.25 -2.97
N PHE A 283 3.06 -16.06 -4.00
CA PHE A 283 1.76 -16.55 -4.47
C PHE A 283 1.57 -18.00 -4.07
N SER A 284 0.37 -18.35 -3.62
CA SER A 284 -0.08 -19.72 -3.36
C SER A 284 -1.30 -20.02 -4.22
N ILE A 285 -1.13 -20.86 -5.23
CA ILE A 285 -2.09 -21.08 -6.31
C ILE A 285 -2.63 -22.50 -6.23
N GLY A 286 -3.96 -22.62 -6.21
CA GLY A 286 -4.65 -23.89 -6.24
C GLY A 286 -4.32 -24.79 -5.05
N GLY A 287 -4.19 -26.08 -5.31
CA GLY A 287 -4.05 -27.11 -4.29
C GLY A 287 -5.39 -27.76 -3.94
N ARG A 288 -5.38 -28.62 -2.93
CA ARG A 288 -6.58 -29.27 -2.41
C ARG A 288 -6.78 -28.96 -0.93
N GLY A 289 -8.03 -28.68 -0.56
CA GLY A 289 -8.43 -28.48 0.83
C GLY A 289 -8.79 -29.79 1.55
N LYS A 290 -9.40 -29.68 2.73
CA LYS A 290 -9.83 -30.83 3.55
C LYS A 290 -10.85 -31.73 2.83
N SER A 291 -11.71 -31.17 1.98
CA SER A 291 -12.67 -31.94 1.17
C SER A 291 -12.03 -32.71 0.00
N GLY A 292 -10.76 -32.43 -0.31
CA GLY A 292 -10.06 -33.00 -1.46
C GLY A 292 -10.32 -32.29 -2.79
N ASP A 293 -11.25 -31.33 -2.81
CA ASP A 293 -11.60 -30.58 -4.02
C ASP A 293 -10.49 -29.62 -4.45
N PRO A 294 -10.25 -29.47 -5.76
CA PRO A 294 -9.33 -28.47 -6.29
C PRO A 294 -9.79 -27.05 -6.02
N LEU A 295 -8.85 -26.18 -5.66
CA LEU A 295 -9.12 -24.79 -5.33
C LEU A 295 -8.99 -23.86 -6.55
N LYS A 296 -9.87 -22.85 -6.63
CA LYS A 296 -9.71 -21.67 -7.51
C LYS A 296 -8.99 -20.50 -6.83
N CYS A 297 -9.05 -20.46 -5.50
CA CYS A 297 -8.57 -19.33 -4.73
C CYS A 297 -7.04 -19.25 -4.75
N ILE A 298 -6.56 -18.01 -4.88
CA ILE A 298 -5.15 -17.68 -4.92
C ILE A 298 -4.90 -16.69 -3.80
N GLU A 299 -3.98 -17.05 -2.92
CA GLU A 299 -3.57 -16.21 -1.82
C GLU A 299 -2.19 -15.63 -2.13
N CYS A 300 -2.02 -14.35 -1.84
CA CYS A 300 -0.76 -13.62 -1.91
C CYS A 300 -0.32 -13.28 -0.51
N TYR A 301 0.97 -13.39 -0.25
CA TYR A 301 1.56 -13.06 1.04
C TYR A 301 2.30 -11.73 0.95
N ASP A 302 1.84 -10.78 1.75
CA ASP A 302 2.52 -9.54 2.03
C ASP A 302 3.50 -9.76 3.20
N TRP A 303 4.79 -9.83 2.88
CA TRP A 303 5.81 -10.06 3.91
C TRP A 303 6.03 -8.84 4.81
N PHE A 304 5.75 -7.63 4.31
CA PHE A 304 5.91 -6.42 5.09
C PHE A 304 4.86 -6.34 6.20
N HIS A 305 3.60 -6.53 5.84
CA HIS A 305 2.48 -6.55 6.80
C HIS A 305 2.28 -7.90 7.48
N ASN A 306 3.05 -8.93 7.08
CA ASN A 306 2.94 -10.30 7.55
C ASN A 306 1.50 -10.82 7.48
N CYS A 307 0.88 -10.77 6.30
CA CYS A 307 -0.50 -11.22 6.13
C CYS A 307 -0.73 -11.84 4.75
N TRP A 308 -1.72 -12.74 4.67
CA TRP A 308 -2.22 -13.27 3.42
C TRP A 308 -3.47 -12.52 2.98
N PHE A 309 -3.64 -12.35 1.68
CA PHE A 309 -4.83 -11.77 1.09
C PHE A 309 -5.15 -12.44 -0.25
N GLN A 310 -6.43 -12.42 -0.64
CA GLN A 310 -6.88 -13.06 -1.87
C GLN A 310 -6.78 -12.12 -3.08
N VAL A 311 -6.39 -12.65 -4.22
CA VAL A 311 -6.35 -11.97 -5.53
C VAL A 311 -7.28 -12.63 -6.53
N ALA A 312 -7.26 -12.20 -7.80
CA ALA A 312 -8.13 -12.76 -8.84
C ALA A 312 -7.97 -14.28 -8.93
N GLU A 313 -9.10 -14.98 -9.05
CA GLU A 313 -9.15 -16.44 -9.11
C GLU A 313 -8.80 -16.96 -10.51
N VAL A 314 -8.23 -18.16 -10.57
CA VAL A 314 -8.08 -18.90 -11.83
C VAL A 314 -9.45 -19.34 -12.34
N SER A 315 -9.61 -19.35 -13.66
CA SER A 315 -10.89 -19.74 -14.29
C SER A 315 -11.25 -21.19 -13.97
N THR A 316 -10.25 -22.08 -14.02
CA THR A 316 -10.36 -23.52 -13.78
C THR A 316 -9.71 -23.85 -12.43
N PRO A 317 -10.36 -24.59 -11.52
CA PRO A 317 -9.75 -24.99 -10.26
C PRO A 317 -8.61 -25.98 -10.52
N ARG A 318 -7.53 -25.95 -9.74
CA ARG A 318 -6.34 -26.78 -10.01
C ARG A 318 -5.74 -27.34 -8.72
N ARG A 319 -5.56 -28.66 -8.64
CA ARG A 319 -4.70 -29.31 -7.63
C ARG A 319 -3.44 -29.87 -8.28
N HIS A 320 -2.36 -29.95 -7.50
CA HIS A 320 -1.05 -30.41 -7.96
C HIS A 320 -0.59 -29.65 -9.21
N VAL A 321 -0.78 -28.33 -9.18
CA VAL A 321 -0.49 -27.38 -10.27
C VAL A 321 1.00 -26.99 -10.24
N ALA A 322 1.60 -26.81 -11.40
CA ALA A 322 2.93 -26.22 -11.49
C ALA A 322 2.82 -24.70 -11.64
N VAL A 323 3.74 -23.97 -11.02
CA VAL A 323 3.76 -22.51 -11.08
C VAL A 323 5.15 -21.98 -11.39
N ALA A 324 5.20 -20.87 -12.11
CA ALA A 324 6.43 -20.17 -12.44
C ALA A 324 6.20 -18.66 -12.44
N SER A 325 7.25 -17.87 -12.16
CA SER A 325 7.24 -16.42 -12.32
C SER A 325 8.30 -16.01 -13.34
N VAL A 326 7.88 -15.24 -14.34
CA VAL A 326 8.76 -14.70 -15.38
C VAL A 326 8.35 -13.26 -15.65
N ALA A 327 9.33 -12.35 -15.65
CA ALA A 327 9.12 -10.93 -15.96
C ALA A 327 7.98 -10.28 -15.14
N GLY A 328 7.87 -10.64 -13.86
CA GLY A 328 6.85 -10.13 -12.94
C GLY A 328 5.45 -10.75 -13.09
N LYS A 329 5.24 -11.64 -14.07
CA LYS A 329 3.98 -12.36 -14.29
C LYS A 329 4.02 -13.75 -13.68
N VAL A 330 2.86 -14.27 -13.30
CA VAL A 330 2.74 -15.58 -12.64
C VAL A 330 1.95 -16.55 -13.53
N TYR A 331 2.46 -17.76 -13.70
CA TYR A 331 1.86 -18.77 -14.58
C TYR A 331 1.36 -19.95 -13.74
N ALA A 332 0.12 -20.38 -14.00
CA ALA A 332 -0.47 -21.59 -13.46
C ALA A 332 -0.61 -22.63 -14.58
N ILE A 333 0.06 -23.77 -14.42
CA ILE A 333 0.36 -24.70 -15.51
C ILE A 333 -0.15 -26.10 -15.16
N GLY A 334 -1.03 -26.64 -16.00
CA GLY A 334 -1.55 -28.01 -15.87
C GLY A 334 -2.30 -28.27 -14.56
N GLY A 335 -2.20 -29.50 -14.05
CA GLY A 335 -2.85 -29.94 -12.81
C GLY A 335 -4.09 -30.79 -13.07
N HIS A 336 -5.01 -30.80 -12.09
CA HIS A 336 -6.27 -31.55 -12.19
C HIS A 336 -7.42 -30.71 -11.63
N ASP A 337 -8.56 -30.65 -12.34
CA ASP A 337 -9.71 -29.80 -11.99
C ASP A 337 -10.76 -30.46 -11.10
N GLY A 338 -10.70 -31.78 -10.98
CA GLY A 338 -11.65 -32.58 -10.21
C GLY A 338 -12.16 -33.75 -11.04
N SER A 339 -12.19 -33.56 -12.36
CA SER A 339 -12.68 -34.50 -13.36
C SER A 339 -11.58 -34.97 -14.31
N GLN A 340 -10.67 -34.09 -14.75
CA GLN A 340 -9.67 -34.38 -15.77
C GLN A 340 -8.30 -33.75 -15.46
N HIS A 341 -7.26 -34.36 -16.06
CA HIS A 341 -5.93 -33.75 -16.13
C HIS A 341 -5.94 -32.57 -17.10
N LEU A 342 -5.22 -31.51 -16.75
CA LEU A 342 -5.17 -30.28 -17.53
C LEU A 342 -3.82 -30.15 -18.23
N ASN A 343 -3.84 -29.65 -19.48
CA ASN A 343 -2.69 -29.09 -20.19
C ASN A 343 -2.78 -27.56 -20.32
N THR A 344 -3.90 -26.96 -19.88
CA THR A 344 -4.15 -25.52 -20.02
C THR A 344 -3.24 -24.70 -19.12
N VAL A 345 -2.92 -23.50 -19.58
CA VAL A 345 -2.02 -22.56 -18.90
C VAL A 345 -2.69 -21.21 -18.77
N GLU A 346 -2.65 -20.66 -17.56
CA GLU A 346 -3.16 -19.32 -17.26
C GLU A 346 -2.02 -18.44 -16.76
N CYS A 347 -1.99 -17.19 -17.20
CA CYS A 347 -1.00 -16.18 -16.83
C CYS A 347 -1.70 -15.02 -16.09
N LEU A 348 -1.30 -14.76 -14.86
CA LEU A 348 -1.68 -13.58 -14.09
C LEU A 348 -0.74 -12.44 -14.40
N ASP A 349 -1.32 -11.30 -14.73
CA ASP A 349 -0.63 -10.02 -14.71
C ASP A 349 -0.97 -9.29 -13.39
N PRO A 350 -0.03 -9.22 -12.42
CA PRO A 350 -0.27 -8.59 -11.12
C PRO A 350 -0.63 -7.11 -11.20
N GLU A 351 -0.21 -6.40 -12.25
CA GLU A 351 -0.46 -4.97 -12.40
C GLU A 351 -1.93 -4.64 -12.65
N VAL A 352 -2.64 -5.57 -13.30
CA VAL A 352 -4.08 -5.44 -13.60
C VAL A 352 -4.94 -6.44 -12.83
N ASN A 353 -4.30 -7.31 -12.05
CA ASN A 353 -4.91 -8.41 -11.31
C ASN A 353 -5.88 -9.24 -12.17
N GLN A 354 -5.43 -9.67 -13.36
CA GLN A 354 -6.25 -10.44 -14.30
C GLN A 354 -5.50 -11.65 -14.86
N TRP A 355 -6.22 -12.76 -14.95
CA TRP A 355 -5.76 -14.00 -15.59
C TRP A 355 -6.07 -13.99 -17.09
N LYS A 356 -5.11 -14.43 -17.89
CA LYS A 356 -5.25 -14.67 -19.33
C LYS A 356 -4.87 -16.11 -19.64
N ILE A 357 -5.69 -16.80 -20.42
CA ILE A 357 -5.33 -18.11 -20.99
C ILE A 357 -4.27 -17.90 -22.08
N VAL A 358 -3.18 -18.66 -22.00
CA VAL A 358 -2.09 -18.69 -22.99
C VAL A 358 -2.01 -20.06 -23.64
N SER A 359 -1.07 -20.28 -24.55
CA SER A 359 -0.90 -21.57 -25.23
C SER A 359 -0.81 -22.73 -24.23
N SER A 360 -1.51 -23.82 -24.54
CA SER A 360 -1.53 -25.03 -23.72
C SER A 360 -0.33 -25.92 -24.01
N MET A 361 0.06 -26.72 -23.01
CA MET A 361 1.01 -27.82 -23.17
C MET A 361 0.46 -28.88 -24.12
N GLU A 362 1.34 -29.70 -24.68
CA GLU A 362 0.97 -30.85 -25.51
C GLU A 362 0.36 -31.99 -24.66
N ILE A 363 0.86 -32.18 -23.44
CA ILE A 363 0.46 -33.30 -22.56
C ILE A 363 -0.35 -32.79 -21.36
N SER A 364 -1.52 -33.41 -21.14
CA SER A 364 -2.34 -33.19 -19.94
C SER A 364 -1.84 -34.02 -18.77
N ARG A 365 -1.45 -33.38 -17.67
CA ARG A 365 -0.85 -34.06 -16.51
C ARG A 365 -0.98 -33.29 -15.21
N ARG A 366 -0.83 -33.99 -14.08
CA ARG A 366 -0.77 -33.40 -12.72
C ARG A 366 0.53 -33.75 -12.02
N GLY A 367 0.86 -33.02 -10.95
CA GLY A 367 2.03 -33.35 -10.12
C GLY A 367 3.37 -33.15 -10.85
N MET A 368 3.39 -32.31 -11.88
CA MET A 368 4.59 -31.76 -12.50
C MET A 368 5.10 -30.56 -11.68
N SER A 369 6.30 -30.10 -12.00
CA SER A 369 6.87 -28.86 -11.47
C SER A 369 7.46 -28.04 -12.60
N ALA A 370 7.51 -26.73 -12.40
CA ALA A 370 8.03 -25.78 -13.37
C ALA A 370 9.29 -25.09 -12.82
N GLY A 371 10.32 -24.98 -13.64
CA GLY A 371 11.52 -24.21 -13.36
C GLY A 371 11.77 -23.16 -14.44
N VAL A 372 12.28 -22.01 -14.02
CA VAL A 372 12.62 -20.92 -14.93
C VAL A 372 14.12 -20.92 -15.16
N LEU A 373 14.52 -20.82 -16.43
CA LEU A 373 15.91 -20.70 -16.82
C LEU A 373 15.99 -19.74 -18.00
N GLU A 374 16.80 -18.68 -17.88
CA GLU A 374 17.02 -17.69 -18.94
C GLU A 374 15.72 -17.07 -19.49
N GLY A 375 14.75 -16.81 -18.61
CA GLY A 375 13.48 -16.17 -18.98
C GLY A 375 12.46 -17.08 -19.65
N VAL A 376 12.75 -18.37 -19.83
CA VAL A 376 11.80 -19.36 -20.34
C VAL A 376 11.37 -20.34 -19.24
N ILE A 377 10.18 -20.92 -19.40
CA ILE A 377 9.60 -21.85 -18.43
C ILE A 377 9.79 -23.28 -18.92
N TYR A 378 10.30 -24.15 -18.07
CA TYR A 378 10.40 -25.59 -18.32
C TYR A 378 9.46 -26.33 -17.38
N VAL A 379 8.66 -27.24 -17.91
CA VAL A 379 7.77 -28.11 -17.13
C VAL A 379 8.26 -29.53 -17.32
N ALA A 380 8.57 -30.21 -16.21
CA ALA A 380 9.10 -31.57 -16.27
C ALA A 380 8.25 -32.55 -15.47
N GLY A 381 8.16 -33.77 -16.00
CA GLY A 381 7.53 -34.91 -15.35
C GLY A 381 6.04 -34.73 -15.13
N GLY A 382 5.54 -35.27 -14.02
CA GLY A 382 4.12 -35.38 -13.71
C GLY A 382 3.60 -36.79 -13.93
N LEU A 383 2.31 -36.98 -13.67
CA LEU A 383 1.63 -38.24 -13.82
C LEU A 383 0.18 -38.07 -14.27
N ASP A 384 -0.36 -39.13 -14.85
CA ASP A 384 -1.79 -39.40 -14.95
C ASP A 384 -2.13 -40.70 -14.18
N GLU A 385 -3.33 -41.25 -14.38
CA GLU A 385 -3.78 -42.47 -13.68
C GLU A 385 -3.00 -43.74 -14.09
N THR A 386 -2.25 -43.70 -15.18
CA THR A 386 -1.57 -44.87 -15.79
C THR A 386 -0.08 -44.71 -15.93
N THR A 387 0.41 -43.47 -16.10
CA THR A 387 1.74 -43.18 -16.59
C THR A 387 2.39 -42.10 -15.73
N CYS A 388 3.63 -42.36 -15.29
CA CYS A 388 4.54 -41.31 -14.84
C CYS A 388 5.34 -40.83 -16.04
N PHE A 389 5.40 -39.52 -16.26
CA PHE A 389 6.04 -38.94 -17.42
C PHE A 389 7.52 -38.60 -17.13
N ASP A 390 8.37 -38.79 -18.14
CA ASP A 390 9.74 -38.26 -18.24
C ASP A 390 9.82 -37.04 -19.19
N ALA A 391 8.72 -36.75 -19.89
CA ALA A 391 8.59 -35.66 -20.83
C ALA A 391 8.90 -34.29 -20.19
N VAL A 392 9.51 -33.42 -21.00
CA VAL A 392 9.86 -32.07 -20.60
C VAL A 392 9.46 -31.12 -21.72
N GLU A 393 8.71 -30.09 -21.36
CA GLU A 393 8.20 -29.07 -22.26
C GLU A 393 8.76 -27.70 -21.90
N ARG A 394 9.20 -26.95 -22.91
CA ARG A 394 9.73 -25.59 -22.81
C ARG A 394 8.72 -24.62 -23.39
N TYR A 395 8.33 -23.63 -22.60
CA TYR A 395 7.48 -22.51 -22.99
C TYR A 395 8.29 -21.24 -23.11
N ASP A 396 8.08 -20.56 -24.23
CA ASP A 396 8.58 -19.22 -24.50
C ASP A 396 7.46 -18.19 -24.27
N PRO A 397 7.52 -17.40 -23.17
CA PRO A 397 6.48 -16.42 -22.86
C PRO A 397 6.40 -15.24 -23.83
N GLU A 398 7.47 -14.93 -24.56
CA GLU A 398 7.49 -13.82 -25.53
C GLU A 398 6.72 -14.19 -26.79
N ASN A 399 6.92 -15.44 -27.25
CA ASN A 399 6.29 -15.97 -28.46
C ASN A 399 4.98 -16.71 -28.19
N ASP A 400 4.63 -16.99 -26.93
CA ASP A 400 3.46 -17.78 -26.52
C ASP A 400 3.45 -19.17 -27.21
N THR A 401 4.59 -19.87 -27.16
CA THR A 401 4.74 -21.19 -27.82
C THR A 401 5.39 -22.23 -26.90
N TRP A 402 4.94 -23.48 -27.05
CA TRP A 402 5.52 -24.65 -26.40
C TRP A 402 6.37 -25.45 -27.38
N SER A 403 7.41 -26.10 -26.86
CA SER A 403 8.31 -26.97 -27.61
C SER A 403 8.80 -28.12 -26.72
N MET A 404 8.93 -29.31 -27.29
CA MET A 404 9.52 -30.46 -26.60
C MET A 404 11.04 -30.32 -26.52
N VAL A 405 11.62 -30.70 -25.38
CA VAL A 405 13.07 -30.86 -25.21
C VAL A 405 13.41 -32.30 -24.86
N ALA A 406 14.70 -32.63 -24.68
CA ALA A 406 15.09 -33.99 -24.33
C ALA A 406 14.36 -34.46 -23.05
N PRO A 407 13.80 -35.68 -23.06
CA PRO A 407 13.14 -36.23 -21.87
C PRO A 407 14.17 -36.50 -20.77
N MET A 408 13.70 -36.50 -19.53
CA MET A 408 14.49 -36.90 -18.36
C MET A 408 14.99 -38.35 -18.50
N LEU A 409 16.02 -38.71 -17.74
CA LEU A 409 16.57 -40.07 -17.73
C LEU A 409 15.64 -41.09 -17.05
N MET A 410 14.66 -40.62 -16.30
CA MET A 410 13.63 -41.44 -15.66
C MET A 410 12.31 -40.65 -15.51
N PRO A 411 11.16 -41.35 -15.51
CA PRO A 411 9.88 -40.72 -15.25
C PRO A 411 9.75 -40.27 -13.79
N ARG A 412 9.09 -39.13 -13.56
CA ARG A 412 8.96 -38.55 -12.21
C ARG A 412 7.61 -37.86 -12.00
N GLY A 413 6.72 -38.48 -11.22
CA GLY A 413 5.54 -37.85 -10.66
C GLY A 413 5.84 -37.15 -9.31
N GLY A 414 5.27 -35.97 -9.08
CA GLY A 414 5.55 -35.19 -7.87
C GLY A 414 7.00 -34.71 -7.77
N VAL A 415 7.64 -34.47 -8.92
CA VAL A 415 9.02 -33.98 -9.03
C VAL A 415 9.12 -32.52 -8.59
N GLY A 416 10.27 -32.11 -8.04
CA GLY A 416 10.60 -30.70 -7.86
C GLY A 416 11.60 -30.23 -8.93
N VAL A 417 11.37 -29.07 -9.54
CA VAL A 417 12.16 -28.54 -10.65
C VAL A 417 12.59 -27.12 -10.37
N ALA A 418 13.87 -26.79 -10.62
CA ALA A 418 14.36 -25.41 -10.53
C ALA A 418 15.55 -25.15 -11.45
N GLY A 419 15.69 -23.90 -11.89
CA GLY A 419 16.87 -23.43 -12.64
C GLY A 419 17.96 -22.92 -11.70
N LEU A 420 19.20 -23.37 -11.88
CA LEU A 420 20.37 -22.93 -11.11
C LEU A 420 21.62 -22.95 -11.99
N GLY A 421 22.36 -21.83 -12.02
CA GLY A 421 23.68 -21.75 -12.64
C GLY A 421 23.73 -22.13 -14.13
N GLY A 422 22.69 -21.78 -14.91
CA GLY A 422 22.61 -22.11 -16.34
C GLY A 422 22.07 -23.52 -16.66
N TYR A 423 21.62 -24.25 -15.65
CA TYR A 423 21.07 -25.61 -15.81
C TYR A 423 19.70 -25.73 -15.15
N LEU A 424 18.90 -26.69 -15.60
CA LEU A 424 17.66 -27.09 -14.93
C LEU A 424 17.91 -28.37 -14.12
N TYR A 425 17.38 -28.45 -12.90
CA TYR A 425 17.50 -29.61 -12.02
C TYR A 425 16.12 -30.23 -11.79
N ALA A 426 16.03 -31.55 -11.95
CA ALA A 426 14.87 -32.36 -11.57
C ALA A 426 15.24 -33.21 -10.35
N VAL A 427 14.53 -32.98 -9.25
CA VAL A 427 14.87 -33.46 -7.90
C VAL A 427 13.77 -34.39 -7.40
N GLY A 428 14.13 -35.62 -7.03
CA GLY A 428 13.21 -36.56 -6.41
C GLY A 428 12.01 -36.92 -7.29
N GLY A 429 10.82 -36.97 -6.71
CA GLY A 429 9.60 -37.48 -7.35
C GLY A 429 9.37 -38.96 -7.09
N ASN A 430 8.49 -39.58 -7.87
CA ASN A 430 8.13 -40.99 -7.82
C ASN A 430 8.08 -41.53 -9.26
N ASP A 431 8.68 -42.70 -9.51
CA ASP A 431 8.79 -43.31 -10.85
C ASP A 431 7.58 -44.19 -11.25
N GLY A 432 6.54 -44.22 -10.41
CA GLY A 432 5.40 -45.12 -10.49
C GLY A 432 5.52 -46.32 -9.53
N ALA A 433 6.71 -46.58 -8.98
CA ALA A 433 6.95 -47.67 -8.04
C ALA A 433 7.39 -47.17 -6.65
N ALA A 434 8.32 -46.21 -6.59
CA ALA A 434 8.89 -45.73 -5.33
C ALA A 434 9.27 -44.25 -5.39
N SER A 435 9.33 -43.61 -4.21
CA SER A 435 9.89 -42.27 -4.10
C SER A 435 11.40 -42.28 -4.40
N LEU A 436 11.86 -41.25 -5.11
CA LEU A 436 13.22 -41.14 -5.62
C LEU A 436 14.07 -40.20 -4.75
N GLN A 437 15.34 -40.56 -4.57
CA GLN A 437 16.39 -39.65 -4.08
C GLN A 437 17.28 -39.12 -5.21
N SER A 438 17.13 -39.68 -6.41
CA SER A 438 17.97 -39.34 -7.56
C SER A 438 17.69 -37.91 -8.01
N VAL A 439 18.75 -37.26 -8.50
CA VAL A 439 18.68 -35.91 -9.05
C VAL A 439 19.38 -35.91 -10.40
N GLU A 440 18.78 -35.22 -11.35
CA GLU A 440 19.34 -35.05 -12.69
C GLU A 440 19.31 -33.59 -13.12
N ARG A 441 20.26 -33.26 -13.98
CA ARG A 441 20.52 -31.90 -14.46
C ARG A 441 20.51 -31.86 -15.97
N TYR A 442 19.71 -30.96 -16.52
CA TYR A 442 19.58 -30.67 -17.94
C TYR A 442 20.48 -29.51 -18.34
N ASN A 443 21.21 -29.68 -19.44
CA ASN A 443 21.96 -28.63 -20.10
C ASN A 443 21.20 -28.16 -21.35
N PRO A 444 20.70 -26.91 -21.38
CA PRO A 444 19.96 -26.39 -22.53
C PRO A 444 20.81 -26.28 -23.80
N HIS A 445 22.12 -26.04 -23.67
CA HIS A 445 23.03 -25.91 -24.82
C HIS A 445 23.24 -27.22 -25.56
N THR A 446 23.25 -28.34 -24.85
CA THR A 446 23.45 -29.67 -25.43
C THR A 446 22.16 -30.45 -25.59
N ASN A 447 21.03 -29.93 -25.08
CA ASN A 447 19.74 -30.62 -24.98
C ASN A 447 19.89 -32.04 -24.41
N LYS A 448 20.55 -32.17 -23.25
CA LYS A 448 20.84 -33.47 -22.61
C LYS A 448 20.71 -33.41 -21.10
N TRP A 449 20.22 -34.50 -20.53
CA TRP A 449 20.19 -34.75 -19.09
C TRP A 449 21.40 -35.56 -18.63
N SER A 450 21.85 -35.29 -17.40
CA SER A 450 22.97 -35.97 -16.75
C SER A 450 22.66 -36.16 -15.26
N ARG A 451 23.13 -37.26 -14.65
CA ARG A 451 22.95 -37.48 -13.21
C ARG A 451 23.91 -36.60 -12.41
N VAL A 452 23.43 -36.11 -11.27
CA VAL A 452 24.24 -35.44 -10.24
C VAL A 452 24.13 -36.21 -8.92
N ALA A 453 24.75 -35.73 -7.85
CA ALA A 453 24.65 -36.39 -6.55
C ALA A 453 23.18 -36.51 -6.10
N SER A 454 22.83 -37.70 -5.64
CA SER A 454 21.51 -37.99 -5.06
C SER A 454 21.35 -37.30 -3.70
N MET A 455 20.12 -36.96 -3.35
CA MET A 455 19.77 -36.54 -1.99
C MET A 455 20.06 -37.68 -0.98
N ASN A 456 20.17 -37.31 0.29
CA ASN A 456 20.36 -38.25 1.39
C ASN A 456 19.09 -39.06 1.71
N ARG A 457 17.92 -38.50 1.38
CA ARG A 457 16.61 -39.14 1.60
C ARG A 457 15.74 -39.03 0.34
N ARG A 458 14.92 -40.04 0.09
CA ARG A 458 13.94 -40.05 -1.02
C ARG A 458 12.76 -39.12 -0.73
N ARG A 459 12.27 -38.41 -1.75
CA ARG A 459 11.22 -37.38 -1.60
C ARG A 459 10.32 -37.34 -2.83
N ALA A 460 9.06 -37.73 -2.69
CA ALA A 460 7.98 -37.42 -3.63
C ALA A 460 7.17 -36.20 -3.15
N GLY A 461 6.66 -35.39 -4.08
CA GLY A 461 5.97 -34.14 -3.75
C GLY A 461 6.88 -33.16 -3.00
N VAL A 462 8.16 -33.15 -3.37
CA VAL A 462 9.21 -32.33 -2.75
C VAL A 462 9.06 -30.86 -3.17
N GLY A 463 9.18 -29.94 -2.22
CA GLY A 463 9.31 -28.53 -2.52
C GLY A 463 10.74 -28.22 -2.92
N VAL A 464 10.95 -27.54 -4.05
CA VAL A 464 12.29 -27.19 -4.53
C VAL A 464 12.35 -25.71 -4.81
N ALA A 465 13.39 -25.05 -4.28
CA ALA A 465 13.62 -23.63 -4.48
C ALA A 465 15.11 -23.32 -4.49
N VAL A 466 15.47 -22.18 -5.06
CA VAL A 466 16.85 -21.70 -5.19
C VAL A 466 16.99 -20.41 -4.42
N VAL A 467 18.00 -20.35 -3.54
CA VAL A 467 18.37 -19.13 -2.80
C VAL A 467 19.89 -18.99 -2.85
N GLY A 468 20.35 -17.85 -3.36
CA GLY A 468 21.76 -17.65 -3.69
C GLY A 468 22.21 -18.62 -4.78
N GLU A 469 23.32 -19.31 -4.54
CA GLU A 469 23.89 -20.30 -5.48
C GLU A 469 23.56 -21.76 -5.12
N PHE A 470 22.60 -21.97 -4.22
CA PHE A 470 22.26 -23.28 -3.70
C PHE A 470 20.83 -23.69 -4.06
N LEU A 471 20.66 -24.98 -4.32
CA LEU A 471 19.37 -25.61 -4.53
C LEU A 471 18.91 -26.27 -3.22
N TYR A 472 17.65 -26.12 -2.85
CA TYR A 472 17.11 -26.68 -1.62
C TYR A 472 15.97 -27.66 -1.90
N ALA A 473 15.97 -28.79 -1.21
CA ALA A 473 14.91 -29.78 -1.20
C ALA A 473 14.20 -29.75 0.15
N ILE A 474 12.93 -29.36 0.15
CA ILE A 474 12.14 -29.01 1.34
C ILE A 474 11.00 -30.02 1.47
N GLY A 475 10.93 -30.69 2.61
CA GLY A 475 9.84 -31.62 2.94
C GLY A 475 9.67 -32.75 1.92
N GLY A 476 8.42 -33.07 1.60
CA GLY A 476 8.03 -34.19 0.73
C GLY A 476 7.57 -35.42 1.51
N PHE A 477 7.48 -36.55 0.82
CA PHE A 477 7.06 -37.84 1.36
C PHE A 477 8.04 -38.93 0.93
N ASP A 478 8.45 -39.81 1.85
CA ASP A 478 9.43 -40.87 1.59
C ASP A 478 8.80 -42.26 1.47
N ASP A 479 7.60 -42.37 0.93
CA ASP A 479 6.76 -43.59 0.93
C ASP A 479 6.25 -44.04 2.32
N SER A 480 6.83 -43.53 3.42
CA SER A 480 6.44 -43.89 4.79
C SER A 480 5.82 -42.72 5.54
N SER A 481 6.45 -41.54 5.47
CA SER A 481 6.07 -40.38 6.29
C SER A 481 6.29 -39.05 5.57
N PRO A 482 5.50 -38.00 5.87
CA PRO A 482 5.83 -36.64 5.51
C PRO A 482 7.11 -36.16 6.19
N LEU A 483 7.88 -35.31 5.51
CA LEU A 483 9.22 -34.91 5.94
C LEU A 483 9.28 -33.48 6.47
N ASP A 484 10.03 -33.27 7.55
CA ASP A 484 10.43 -31.94 8.09
C ASP A 484 11.86 -31.55 7.69
N SER A 485 12.69 -32.54 7.36
CA SER A 485 14.08 -32.35 6.94
C SER A 485 14.19 -31.57 5.64
N VAL A 486 15.25 -30.76 5.57
CA VAL A 486 15.59 -29.92 4.41
C VAL A 486 17.04 -30.16 4.05
N GLU A 487 17.32 -30.28 2.76
CA GLU A 487 18.67 -30.54 2.24
C GLU A 487 19.07 -29.43 1.28
N LYS A 488 20.33 -29.02 1.35
CA LYS A 488 20.96 -28.01 0.50
C LYS A 488 21.98 -28.68 -0.42
N TYR A 489 21.87 -28.43 -1.71
CA TYR A 489 22.81 -28.89 -2.73
C TYR A 489 23.74 -27.77 -3.16
N ASP A 490 25.03 -28.07 -3.14
CA ASP A 490 26.08 -27.21 -3.68
C ASP A 490 26.54 -27.76 -5.04
N PRO A 491 26.27 -27.04 -6.15
CA PRO A 491 26.66 -27.48 -7.48
C PRO A 491 28.18 -27.50 -7.72
N ARG A 492 28.98 -26.80 -6.91
CA ARG A 492 30.44 -26.76 -7.03
C ARG A 492 31.08 -28.01 -6.45
N THR A 493 30.57 -28.49 -5.33
CA THR A 493 31.07 -29.69 -4.65
C THR A 493 30.30 -30.95 -5.08
N ASN A 494 29.15 -30.78 -5.74
CA ASN A 494 28.22 -31.85 -6.10
C ASN A 494 27.84 -32.69 -4.88
N GLN A 495 27.42 -32.02 -3.80
CA GLN A 495 27.05 -32.66 -2.54
C GLN A 495 25.78 -32.07 -1.93
N TRP A 496 25.03 -32.91 -1.22
CA TRP A 496 23.87 -32.53 -0.43
C TRP A 496 24.20 -32.54 1.06
N THR A 497 23.86 -31.46 1.76
CA THR A 497 24.03 -31.33 3.21
C THR A 497 22.70 -30.98 3.86
N TYR A 498 22.40 -31.56 5.03
CA TYR A 498 21.26 -31.14 5.82
C TYR A 498 21.43 -29.71 6.34
N VAL A 499 20.32 -28.99 6.41
CA VAL A 499 20.19 -27.69 7.10
C VAL A 499 19.14 -27.81 8.21
N ALA A 500 18.87 -26.73 8.94
CA ALA A 500 17.84 -26.75 9.96
C ALA A 500 16.50 -27.27 9.41
N LYS A 501 15.86 -28.12 10.20
CA LYS A 501 14.57 -28.73 9.87
C LYS A 501 13.42 -27.76 10.13
N MET A 502 12.33 -27.93 9.39
CA MET A 502 11.07 -27.24 9.67
C MET A 502 10.52 -27.69 11.03
N THR A 503 9.69 -26.86 11.64
CA THR A 503 9.00 -27.20 12.91
C THR A 503 7.93 -28.26 12.71
N THR A 504 7.31 -28.30 11.52
CA THR A 504 6.27 -29.27 11.15
C THR A 504 6.67 -30.00 9.86
N CYS A 505 6.41 -31.30 9.78
CA CYS A 505 6.63 -32.08 8.55
C CYS A 505 5.56 -31.75 7.49
N ARG A 506 5.96 -31.71 6.22
CA ARG A 506 5.12 -31.24 5.12
C ARG A 506 5.26 -32.13 3.88
N GLY A 507 4.26 -32.98 3.63
CA GLY A 507 4.06 -33.70 2.38
C GLY A 507 3.28 -32.85 1.38
N GLY A 508 3.70 -32.84 0.11
CA GLY A 508 3.11 -31.97 -0.91
C GLY A 508 3.18 -30.49 -0.55
N VAL A 509 4.33 -30.08 0.01
CA VAL A 509 4.59 -28.71 0.45
C VAL A 509 4.65 -27.76 -0.74
N GLY A 510 4.01 -26.59 -0.64
CA GLY A 510 4.26 -25.50 -1.56
C GLY A 510 5.57 -24.82 -1.15
N ALA A 511 6.56 -24.77 -2.03
CA ALA A 511 7.85 -24.14 -1.75
C ALA A 511 8.15 -23.04 -2.76
N GLY A 512 8.68 -21.91 -2.28
CA GLY A 512 9.13 -20.80 -3.11
C GLY A 512 10.30 -20.05 -2.49
N ALA A 513 10.94 -19.18 -3.28
CA ALA A 513 11.97 -18.27 -2.80
C ALA A 513 11.48 -16.83 -2.94
N MET A 514 11.66 -16.02 -1.90
CA MET A 514 11.32 -14.60 -1.90
C MET A 514 12.21 -13.90 -0.87
N GLY A 515 12.73 -12.74 -1.22
CA GLY A 515 13.50 -11.91 -0.29
C GLY A 515 14.82 -12.52 0.21
N GLY A 516 15.44 -13.42 -0.57
CA GLY A 516 16.64 -14.14 -0.12
C GLY A 516 16.38 -15.23 0.92
N ARG A 517 15.11 -15.63 1.11
CA ARG A 517 14.66 -16.69 2.02
C ARG A 517 13.88 -17.76 1.27
N LEU A 518 13.84 -18.96 1.86
CA LEU A 518 12.93 -20.03 1.41
C LEU A 518 11.62 -19.93 2.18
N TRP A 519 10.53 -20.29 1.52
CA TRP A 519 9.19 -20.29 2.10
C TRP A 519 8.57 -21.66 1.93
N ALA A 520 8.12 -22.26 3.04
CA ALA A 520 7.37 -23.51 3.07
C ALA A 520 5.93 -23.20 3.47
N VAL A 521 4.99 -23.48 2.57
CA VAL A 521 3.60 -23.03 2.65
C VAL A 521 2.68 -24.25 2.57
N GLY A 522 1.85 -24.43 3.59
CA GLY A 522 0.85 -25.51 3.64
C GLY A 522 1.47 -26.91 3.59
N GLY A 523 0.80 -27.83 2.89
CA GLY A 523 1.13 -29.27 2.85
C GLY A 523 0.29 -30.07 3.84
N HIS A 524 0.71 -31.29 4.15
CA HIS A 524 0.10 -32.12 5.20
C HIS A 524 1.17 -32.79 6.08
N ASN A 525 0.89 -32.94 7.37
CA ASN A 525 1.79 -33.58 8.32
C ASN A 525 1.48 -35.09 8.54
N GLY A 526 0.47 -35.62 7.83
CA GLY A 526 0.02 -37.02 7.96
C GLY A 526 -1.29 -37.15 8.73
N GLU A 527 -1.60 -36.19 9.59
CA GLU A 527 -2.85 -36.11 10.35
C GLU A 527 -3.82 -35.08 9.76
N GLN A 528 -3.29 -33.92 9.37
CA GLN A 528 -4.07 -32.81 8.83
C GLN A 528 -3.36 -32.06 7.71
N TYR A 529 -4.16 -31.38 6.89
CA TYR A 529 -3.67 -30.33 6.00
C TYR A 529 -3.27 -29.11 6.82
N LEU A 530 -2.28 -28.38 6.33
CA LEU A 530 -1.69 -27.22 6.99
C LEU A 530 -2.06 -25.93 6.24
N ASN A 531 -2.25 -24.86 6.99
CA ASN A 531 -2.23 -23.49 6.49
C ASN A 531 -1.03 -22.70 7.06
N SER A 532 -0.24 -23.31 7.95
CA SER A 532 0.95 -22.70 8.51
C SER A 532 2.01 -22.44 7.43
N VAL A 533 2.79 -21.40 7.67
CA VAL A 533 3.84 -20.93 6.77
C VAL A 533 5.12 -20.75 7.58
N GLU A 534 6.23 -21.25 7.06
CA GLU A 534 7.54 -21.09 7.68
C GLU A 534 8.51 -20.47 6.66
N SER A 535 9.36 -19.57 7.12
CA SER A 535 10.43 -18.95 6.32
C SER A 535 11.80 -19.38 6.84
N TYR A 536 12.70 -19.77 5.96
CA TYR A 536 14.07 -20.16 6.31
C TYR A 536 15.04 -19.03 6.04
N ASN A 537 15.82 -18.66 7.06
CA ASN A 537 16.93 -17.74 6.94
C ASN A 537 18.23 -18.51 6.70
N PRO A 538 18.79 -18.50 5.47
CA PRO A 538 20.02 -19.23 5.15
C PRO A 538 21.27 -18.65 5.83
N LEU A 539 21.23 -17.42 6.35
CA LEU A 539 22.37 -16.80 7.05
C LEU A 539 22.48 -17.28 8.50
N ALA A 540 21.33 -17.51 9.14
CA ALA A 540 21.25 -17.94 10.54
C ALA A 540 20.98 -19.44 10.69
N ASP A 541 20.63 -20.14 9.60
CA ASP A 541 20.20 -21.54 9.60
C ASP A 541 19.05 -21.80 10.57
N ILE A 542 18.00 -20.98 10.49
CA ILE A 542 16.79 -21.08 11.33
C ILE A 542 15.52 -20.94 10.50
N TRP A 543 14.45 -21.60 10.96
CA TRP A 543 13.10 -21.40 10.47
C TRP A 543 12.32 -20.47 11.41
N GLU A 544 11.56 -19.55 10.83
CA GLU A 544 10.70 -18.59 11.53
C GLU A 544 9.26 -18.75 11.04
N GLU A 545 8.29 -18.65 11.94
CA GLU A 545 6.87 -18.73 11.60
C GLU A 545 6.41 -17.44 10.90
N GLY A 546 5.73 -17.60 9.76
CA GLY A 546 5.03 -16.53 9.07
C GLY A 546 3.52 -16.62 9.32
N ALA A 547 2.78 -15.55 8.98
CA ALA A 547 1.33 -15.59 9.14
C ALA A 547 0.71 -16.76 8.34
N PRO A 548 -0.27 -17.47 8.94
CA PRO A 548 -0.91 -18.60 8.29
C PRO A 548 -1.78 -18.14 7.13
N MET A 549 -1.92 -18.99 6.10
CA MET A 549 -2.92 -18.81 5.05
C MET A 549 -4.33 -18.89 5.63
N HIS A 550 -5.30 -18.27 4.94
CA HIS A 550 -6.72 -18.39 5.29
C HIS A 550 -7.24 -19.79 4.99
N VAL A 551 -6.73 -20.43 3.94
CA VAL A 551 -7.18 -21.75 3.48
C VAL A 551 -6.11 -22.82 3.68
N PHE A 552 -6.48 -23.90 4.36
CA PHE A 552 -5.67 -25.12 4.45
C PHE A 552 -5.53 -25.76 3.07
N ARG A 553 -4.30 -25.99 2.62
CA ARG A 553 -4.04 -26.58 1.31
C ARG A 553 -2.77 -27.41 1.26
N ALA A 554 -2.80 -28.49 0.48
CA ALA A 554 -1.62 -29.23 0.06
C ALA A 554 -1.55 -29.35 -1.46
N GLY A 555 -0.33 -29.51 -1.99
CA GLY A 555 -0.09 -29.60 -3.43
C GLY A 555 -0.48 -28.33 -4.18
N SER A 556 -0.41 -27.17 -3.51
CA SER A 556 -0.51 -25.87 -4.14
C SER A 556 0.82 -25.51 -4.80
N GLY A 557 0.74 -24.81 -5.93
CA GLY A 557 1.91 -24.21 -6.53
C GLY A 557 2.27 -22.94 -5.78
N VAL A 558 3.52 -22.80 -5.34
CA VAL A 558 4.01 -21.61 -4.65
C VAL A 558 5.17 -21.00 -5.40
N VAL A 559 5.15 -19.68 -5.60
CA VAL A 559 6.21 -18.97 -6.31
C VAL A 559 6.34 -17.54 -5.80
N GLY A 560 7.59 -17.07 -5.65
CA GLY A 560 7.86 -15.66 -5.41
C GLY A 560 7.90 -14.89 -6.73
N SER A 561 7.28 -13.73 -6.76
CA SER A 561 7.32 -12.82 -7.92
C SER A 561 7.77 -11.43 -7.47
N PHE A 562 8.64 -10.81 -8.27
CA PHE A 562 9.03 -9.41 -8.09
C PHE A 562 7.95 -8.48 -8.66
N CYS A 563 6.82 -8.39 -7.97
CA CYS A 563 5.75 -7.43 -8.24
C CYS A 563 5.50 -6.55 -7.00
N ASP A 564 5.00 -5.32 -7.21
CA ASP A 564 4.64 -4.42 -6.11
C ASP A 564 3.34 -4.91 -5.44
N VAL A 565 3.44 -5.30 -4.17
CA VAL A 565 2.30 -5.79 -3.38
C VAL A 565 1.22 -4.72 -3.20
N GLU A 566 1.59 -3.44 -3.18
CA GLU A 566 0.61 -2.34 -3.09
C GLU A 566 -0.31 -2.29 -4.32
N VAL A 567 0.22 -2.63 -5.50
CA VAL A 567 -0.59 -2.66 -6.73
C VAL A 567 -1.66 -3.75 -6.64
N LEU A 568 -1.33 -4.89 -6.03
CA LEU A 568 -2.29 -5.96 -5.77
C LEU A 568 -3.34 -5.58 -4.72
N HIS A 569 -2.95 -4.90 -3.64
CA HIS A 569 -3.90 -4.39 -2.63
C HIS A 569 -4.88 -3.39 -3.26
N ASN A 570 -4.37 -2.39 -3.99
CA ASN A 570 -5.21 -1.39 -4.66
C ASN A 570 -6.16 -2.04 -5.70
N SER A 571 -5.67 -3.04 -6.44
CA SER A 571 -6.49 -3.77 -7.41
C SER A 571 -7.56 -4.64 -6.75
N ARG A 572 -7.28 -5.18 -5.55
CA ARG A 572 -8.25 -5.96 -4.77
C ARG A 572 -9.38 -5.07 -4.26
N ASP A 573 -9.08 -3.90 -3.73
CA ASP A 573 -10.11 -2.97 -3.25
C ASP A 573 -11.05 -2.59 -4.41
N ALA A 574 -10.50 -2.36 -5.60
CA ALA A 574 -11.28 -2.12 -6.81
C ALA A 574 -12.14 -3.33 -7.27
N ILE A 575 -11.77 -4.58 -6.94
CA ILE A 575 -12.52 -5.81 -7.29
C ILE A 575 -13.60 -6.14 -6.25
N ASN A 576 -13.31 -5.98 -4.96
CA ASN A 576 -14.29 -6.19 -3.89
C ASN A 576 -15.47 -5.21 -4.05
N HIS A 577 -15.21 -3.97 -4.43
CA HIS A 577 -16.24 -3.00 -4.78
C HIS A 577 -17.07 -3.39 -6.03
N ARG A 578 -16.61 -4.33 -6.87
CA ARG A 578 -17.40 -4.87 -8.01
C ARG A 578 -18.18 -6.14 -7.66
N GLN A 579 -17.75 -6.93 -6.67
CA GLN A 579 -18.35 -8.23 -6.35
C GLN A 579 -19.55 -8.15 -5.39
N GLU A 580 -19.74 -7.06 -4.65
CA GLU A 580 -20.91 -6.86 -3.77
C GLU A 580 -22.19 -6.42 -4.50
N ILE A 581 -22.21 -6.44 -5.84
CA ILE A 581 -23.42 -6.15 -6.62
C ILE A 581 -24.04 -7.48 -7.08
N PRO A 582 -25.17 -7.93 -6.52
CA PRO A 582 -25.80 -9.18 -6.96
C PRO A 582 -26.22 -9.06 -8.42
N HIS A 583 -25.88 -10.08 -9.21
CA HIS A 583 -26.36 -10.25 -10.58
C HIS A 583 -27.89 -10.44 -10.59
N SER A 584 -28.63 -9.32 -10.70
CA SER A 584 -29.96 -9.33 -11.28
C SER A 584 -29.91 -8.59 -12.61
N ARG A 585 -30.15 -9.33 -13.71
CA ARG A 585 -30.41 -8.74 -15.03
C ARG A 585 -31.61 -7.79 -14.89
N GLY A 586 -31.33 -6.50 -14.93
CA GLY A 586 -32.30 -5.41 -14.87
C GLY A 586 -31.56 -4.11 -14.71
N THR A 587 -31.75 -3.19 -15.65
CA THR A 587 -31.27 -1.80 -15.61
C THR A 587 -31.51 -1.18 -14.23
N LYS A 588 -30.47 -0.97 -13.43
CA LYS A 588 -30.57 -0.26 -12.15
C LYS A 588 -30.08 1.18 -12.32
N SER A 589 -31.04 2.09 -12.24
CA SER A 589 -30.87 3.53 -11.99
C SER A 589 -30.22 3.72 -10.61
N GLY A 590 -29.06 4.37 -10.56
CA GLY A 590 -28.49 4.89 -9.32
C GLY A 590 -29.19 6.19 -8.95
N ARG A 591 -29.68 6.31 -7.71
CA ARG A 591 -30.24 7.56 -7.14
C ARG A 591 -29.27 8.15 -6.15
N VAL A 592 -28.91 9.44 -6.29
CA VAL A 592 -28.17 10.23 -5.29
C VAL A 592 -29.17 11.04 -4.45
N TYR A 593 -29.12 10.93 -3.12
CA TYR A 593 -29.94 11.73 -2.19
C TYR A 593 -29.03 12.65 -1.36
N ILE A 594 -29.30 13.97 -1.37
CA ILE A 594 -28.67 14.94 -0.47
C ILE A 594 -29.68 15.33 0.61
N GLY A 595 -29.41 14.94 1.87
CA GLY A 595 -30.26 15.22 3.04
C GLY A 595 -30.06 16.62 3.65
N ARG A 596 -31.02 17.06 4.47
CA ARG A 596 -31.19 18.43 5.01
C ARG A 596 -30.26 18.85 6.17
N SER A 597 -29.24 18.08 6.54
CA SER A 597 -28.37 18.42 7.69
C SER A 597 -26.90 18.35 7.30
N TYR A 598 -26.33 19.49 6.92
CA TYR A 598 -24.89 19.70 6.81
C TYR A 598 -24.55 21.00 7.53
N SER A 599 -24.45 20.89 8.85
CA SER A 599 -23.84 21.90 9.71
C SER A 599 -22.75 21.17 10.49
N THR A 600 -21.52 21.68 10.38
CA THR A 600 -20.32 21.33 11.17
C THR A 600 -19.78 19.89 11.05
N GLY A 601 -18.69 19.74 10.29
CA GLY A 601 -17.51 18.99 10.73
C GLY A 601 -17.53 17.45 10.78
N GLU A 602 -18.56 16.76 10.31
CA GLU A 602 -18.52 15.29 10.17
C GLU A 602 -18.24 14.90 8.71
N SER A 603 -17.07 14.29 8.48
CA SER A 603 -16.62 13.82 7.18
C SER A 603 -17.48 12.66 6.65
N LEU A 604 -17.59 12.59 5.32
CA LEU A 604 -18.25 11.58 4.47
C LEU A 604 -17.88 10.08 4.72
N GLN A 605 -17.29 9.71 5.85
CA GLN A 605 -16.84 8.35 6.15
C GLN A 605 -17.96 7.38 6.52
N GLU A 606 -19.14 7.83 6.95
CA GLU A 606 -20.18 6.91 7.46
C GLU A 606 -21.28 6.50 6.46
N LYS A 607 -21.29 7.02 5.23
CA LYS A 607 -22.25 6.58 4.20
C LYS A 607 -21.59 6.47 2.83
N GLU A 608 -21.37 5.23 2.40
CA GLU A 608 -20.98 4.81 1.06
C GLU A 608 -21.52 5.74 -0.04
N ARG A 609 -20.67 6.64 -0.57
CA ARG A 609 -20.71 7.27 -1.90
C ARG A 609 -19.53 8.24 -2.03
N THR A 610 -18.46 7.78 -2.65
CA THR A 610 -17.27 8.58 -2.97
C THR A 610 -17.63 9.74 -3.90
N ALA A 611 -17.33 10.96 -3.49
CA ALA A 611 -17.25 12.08 -4.43
C ALA A 611 -15.93 11.92 -5.21
N VAL A 612 -16.00 11.92 -6.54
CA VAL A 612 -14.85 11.68 -7.45
C VAL A 612 -13.65 12.62 -7.19
N CYS A 613 -13.85 13.76 -6.53
CA CYS A 613 -12.77 14.66 -6.09
C CYS A 613 -11.79 14.01 -5.09
N GLU A 614 -12.25 13.07 -4.27
CA GLU A 614 -11.41 12.26 -3.36
C GLU A 614 -10.56 11.24 -4.14
N GLU A 615 -11.16 10.53 -5.09
CA GLU A 615 -10.45 9.59 -5.97
C GLU A 615 -9.40 10.29 -6.86
N ALA A 616 -9.71 11.51 -7.33
CA ALA A 616 -8.81 12.30 -8.15
C ALA A 616 -7.76 13.10 -7.36
N LYS A 617 -7.75 13.01 -6.01
CA LYS A 617 -6.88 13.81 -5.11
C LYS A 617 -6.91 15.31 -5.46
N CYS A 618 -8.11 15.85 -5.65
CA CYS A 618 -8.30 17.24 -6.04
C CYS A 618 -7.66 18.19 -4.98
N PRO A 619 -6.70 19.04 -5.35
CA PRO A 619 -6.03 19.93 -4.40
C PRO A 619 -6.96 20.99 -3.77
N ASN A 620 -8.16 21.18 -4.32
CA ASN A 620 -9.12 22.20 -3.87
C ASN A 620 -10.27 21.60 -3.05
N ILE A 621 -10.18 20.33 -2.61
CA ILE A 621 -11.30 19.63 -1.96
C ILE A 621 -11.80 20.32 -0.68
N GLY A 622 -10.91 20.98 0.07
CA GLY A 622 -11.27 21.77 1.26
C GLY A 622 -12.05 23.04 0.95
N GLU A 623 -11.88 23.63 -0.24
CA GLU A 623 -12.57 24.86 -0.67
C GLU A 623 -13.93 24.60 -1.34
N CYS A 624 -14.17 23.36 -1.80
CA CYS A 624 -15.42 22.94 -2.45
C CYS A 624 -16.57 22.66 -1.46
N TRP A 625 -16.30 22.69 -0.14
CA TRP A 625 -17.29 22.39 0.90
C TRP A 625 -17.26 23.36 2.09
N GLY A 626 -16.27 24.24 2.17
CA GLY A 626 -16.16 25.27 3.20
C GLY A 626 -16.74 26.61 2.75
N GLY A 627 -17.98 26.90 3.14
CA GLY A 627 -18.49 28.28 3.14
C GLY A 627 -18.29 28.90 4.51
N GLY A 628 -17.47 29.95 4.62
CA GLY A 628 -17.43 30.82 5.80
C GLY A 628 -18.66 31.73 5.88
N GLU A 629 -18.86 32.43 7.00
CA GLU A 629 -20.04 33.30 7.27
C GLU A 629 -20.29 34.41 6.21
N SER A 630 -19.37 34.64 5.26
CA SER A 630 -19.48 35.61 4.17
C SER A 630 -19.46 35.02 2.75
N GLU A 631 -19.33 33.70 2.57
CA GLU A 631 -19.14 33.04 1.26
C GLU A 631 -20.25 32.02 0.95
N THR A 632 -20.67 31.94 -0.32
CA THR A 632 -21.76 31.02 -0.73
C THR A 632 -21.15 29.65 -1.05
N ALA A 633 -21.52 28.62 -0.29
CA ALA A 633 -21.00 27.27 -0.52
C ALA A 633 -21.37 26.77 -1.93
N THR A 634 -20.36 26.33 -2.68
CA THR A 634 -20.50 25.78 -4.05
C THR A 634 -19.94 24.37 -4.09
N ALA A 635 -20.76 23.39 -4.45
CA ALA A 635 -20.34 21.99 -4.58
C ALA A 635 -20.15 21.62 -6.06
N THR A 636 -18.97 21.13 -6.44
CA THR A 636 -18.70 20.60 -7.79
C THR A 636 -18.74 19.07 -7.77
N ILE A 637 -19.62 18.47 -8.57
CA ILE A 637 -19.81 17.01 -8.67
C ILE A 637 -19.42 16.56 -10.07
N MET A 638 -18.64 15.49 -10.21
CA MET A 638 -18.29 14.93 -11.53
C MET A 638 -19.12 13.68 -11.84
N VAL A 639 -19.76 13.63 -13.02
CA VAL A 639 -20.65 12.55 -13.44
C VAL A 639 -20.21 11.99 -14.79
N LEU A 640 -19.76 10.73 -14.80
CA LEU A 640 -19.17 10.08 -15.97
C LEU A 640 -20.13 9.12 -16.70
N THR A 641 -21.31 8.82 -16.14
CA THR A 641 -22.31 7.88 -16.66
C THR A 641 -23.73 8.41 -16.46
N SER A 642 -24.72 7.92 -17.24
CA SER A 642 -26.12 8.35 -17.12
C SER A 642 -26.70 7.90 -15.77
N VAL A 643 -26.90 8.87 -14.87
CA VAL A 643 -27.36 8.67 -13.49
C VAL A 643 -28.50 9.65 -13.20
N ASN A 644 -29.53 9.19 -12.50
CA ASN A 644 -30.66 10.03 -12.09
C ASN A 644 -30.29 10.72 -10.77
N ILE A 645 -30.07 12.03 -10.82
CA ILE A 645 -29.61 12.82 -9.66
C ILE A 645 -30.81 13.62 -9.14
N GLU A 646 -31.11 13.58 -7.85
CA GLU A 646 -32.09 14.46 -7.21
C GLU A 646 -31.36 15.39 -6.21
N LEU A 647 -31.11 16.64 -6.61
CA LEU A 647 -30.48 17.64 -5.76
C LEU A 647 -31.56 18.50 -5.11
N ARG A 648 -31.64 18.50 -3.77
CA ARG A 648 -32.54 19.40 -3.02
C ARG A 648 -31.86 19.99 -1.79
N ASN A 649 -31.00 20.98 -2.01
CA ASN A 649 -30.64 21.95 -0.98
C ASN A 649 -30.64 23.38 -1.57
N PRO A 650 -31.63 24.23 -1.23
CA PRO A 650 -31.75 25.57 -1.81
C PRO A 650 -30.66 26.58 -1.36
N GLY A 651 -29.77 26.19 -0.43
CA GLY A 651 -28.70 27.04 0.11
C GLY A 651 -27.31 26.84 -0.49
N ILE A 652 -27.13 25.89 -1.43
CA ILE A 652 -25.83 25.53 -2.02
C ILE A 652 -25.95 25.58 -3.54
N LEU A 653 -25.01 26.23 -4.22
CA LEU A 653 -24.91 26.20 -5.67
C LEU A 653 -24.26 24.89 -6.12
N VAL A 654 -24.90 24.16 -7.03
CA VAL A 654 -24.37 22.87 -7.52
C VAL A 654 -23.91 22.97 -8.97
N GLU A 655 -22.59 22.81 -9.17
CA GLU A 655 -21.97 22.65 -10.49
C GLU A 655 -21.74 21.16 -10.76
N CYS A 656 -22.18 20.68 -11.93
CA CYS A 656 -21.96 19.29 -12.34
C CYS A 656 -21.05 19.23 -13.57
N LEU A 657 -19.85 18.67 -13.42
CA LEU A 657 -18.93 18.39 -14.52
C LEU A 657 -19.27 17.04 -15.13
N THR A 658 -19.78 17.03 -16.36
CA THR A 658 -20.27 15.83 -17.03
C THR A 658 -19.29 15.29 -18.07
N GLY A 659 -19.28 13.97 -18.23
CA GLY A 659 -18.80 13.32 -19.45
C GLY A 659 -19.72 13.64 -20.64
N ASP A 660 -19.38 13.13 -21.82
CA ASP A 660 -20.23 13.27 -23.01
C ASP A 660 -21.24 12.12 -23.17
N PHE A 661 -21.31 11.25 -22.16
CA PHE A 661 -22.14 10.04 -22.10
C PHE A 661 -22.04 9.15 -23.35
N ARG A 662 -20.92 9.20 -24.09
CA ARG A 662 -20.77 8.52 -25.39
C ARG A 662 -21.88 8.88 -26.39
N GLY A 663 -22.42 10.10 -26.31
CA GLY A 663 -23.53 10.56 -27.14
C GLY A 663 -24.92 10.15 -26.64
N ASP A 664 -25.05 9.58 -25.44
CA ASP A 664 -26.35 9.31 -24.82
C ASP A 664 -27.02 10.60 -24.33
N LEU A 665 -27.84 11.19 -25.20
CA LEU A 665 -28.60 12.40 -24.91
C LEU A 665 -29.61 12.22 -23.77
N LYS A 666 -30.05 11.00 -23.49
CA LYS A 666 -30.95 10.72 -22.36
C LYS A 666 -30.25 10.92 -21.02
N GLY A 667 -28.97 10.53 -20.94
CA GLY A 667 -28.12 10.81 -19.79
C GLY A 667 -27.92 12.32 -19.56
N VAL A 668 -27.79 13.09 -20.64
CA VAL A 668 -27.72 14.56 -20.56
C VAL A 668 -29.03 15.12 -20.00
N GLU A 669 -30.18 14.63 -20.47
CA GLU A 669 -31.51 15.06 -20.02
C GLU A 669 -31.75 14.76 -18.53
N ASP A 670 -31.37 13.57 -18.06
CA ASP A 670 -31.48 13.19 -16.65
C ASP A 670 -30.66 14.13 -15.75
N VAL A 671 -29.45 14.51 -16.18
CA VAL A 671 -28.60 15.44 -15.44
C VAL A 671 -29.20 16.84 -15.45
N VAL A 672 -29.66 17.36 -16.59
CA VAL A 672 -30.31 18.69 -16.67
C VAL A 672 -31.53 18.78 -15.74
N LYS A 673 -32.33 17.71 -15.66
CA LYS A 673 -33.54 17.65 -14.83
C LYS A 673 -33.27 17.43 -13.33
N SER A 674 -32.01 17.24 -12.92
CA SER A 674 -31.65 16.92 -11.54
C SER A 674 -31.75 18.07 -10.54
N GLY A 675 -31.92 19.31 -11.03
CA GLY A 675 -31.94 20.52 -10.22
C GLY A 675 -30.56 21.13 -9.95
N LEU A 676 -29.56 20.86 -10.79
CA LEU A 676 -28.25 21.53 -10.76
C LEU A 676 -28.34 22.99 -11.24
N ASP A 677 -27.44 23.84 -10.76
CA ASP A 677 -27.38 25.26 -11.13
C ASP A 677 -26.46 25.53 -12.33
N VAL A 678 -25.37 24.74 -12.47
CA VAL A 678 -24.38 24.91 -13.55
C VAL A 678 -24.04 23.56 -14.19
N TYR A 679 -24.28 23.44 -15.48
CA TYR A 679 -23.90 22.28 -16.28
C TYR A 679 -22.52 22.52 -16.93
N ALA A 680 -21.49 21.81 -16.47
CA ALA A 680 -20.14 21.94 -16.99
C ALA A 680 -19.77 20.75 -17.89
N HIS A 681 -19.29 21.00 -19.09
CA HIS A 681 -18.72 19.95 -19.96
C HIS A 681 -17.53 20.50 -20.73
N ASN A 682 -16.36 19.89 -20.56
CA ASN A 682 -15.12 20.40 -21.15
C ASN A 682 -15.01 19.96 -22.60
N VAL A 683 -14.56 20.88 -23.46
CA VAL A 683 -13.98 20.51 -24.75
C VAL A 683 -12.51 20.14 -24.62
N GLU A 684 -11.79 20.68 -23.62
CA GLU A 684 -10.40 20.36 -23.24
C GLU A 684 -9.32 20.98 -24.15
N THR A 685 -9.35 20.81 -25.48
CA THR A 685 -8.41 21.45 -26.42
C THR A 685 -9.06 21.72 -27.79
N VAL A 686 -8.34 22.37 -28.71
CA VAL A 686 -8.80 22.68 -30.08
C VAL A 686 -9.01 21.40 -30.92
N ASN A 687 -9.90 21.46 -31.90
CA ASN A 687 -10.35 20.30 -32.70
C ASN A 687 -9.20 19.44 -33.27
N ARG A 688 -8.11 20.05 -33.77
CA ARG A 688 -6.96 19.32 -34.35
C ARG A 688 -6.25 18.42 -33.33
N LEU A 689 -6.14 18.86 -32.08
CA LEU A 689 -5.38 18.15 -31.04
C LEU A 689 -6.21 17.12 -30.27
N GLN A 690 -7.52 17.04 -30.52
CA GLN A 690 -8.44 16.17 -29.77
C GLN A 690 -8.09 14.70 -29.80
N LEU A 691 -7.71 14.15 -30.96
CA LEU A 691 -7.31 12.74 -31.09
C LEU A 691 -6.00 12.41 -30.38
N LEU A 692 -5.20 13.44 -30.08
CA LEU A 692 -3.94 13.29 -29.34
C LEU A 692 -4.18 13.44 -27.83
N VAL A 693 -5.16 14.24 -27.41
CA VAL A 693 -5.35 14.68 -26.03
C VAL A 693 -6.48 13.95 -25.32
N ARG A 694 -7.56 13.60 -26.04
CA ARG A 694 -8.74 12.92 -25.50
C ARG A 694 -8.95 11.56 -26.12
N ASP A 695 -9.69 10.73 -25.39
CA ASP A 695 -10.18 9.45 -25.89
C ASP A 695 -10.97 9.67 -27.20
N PRO A 696 -10.67 8.93 -28.29
CA PRO A 696 -11.36 9.07 -29.58
C PRO A 696 -12.88 8.91 -29.51
N ARG A 697 -13.40 8.25 -28.47
CA ARG A 697 -14.84 8.08 -28.22
C ARG A 697 -15.52 9.36 -27.72
N ALA A 698 -14.74 10.33 -27.26
CA ALA A 698 -15.20 11.63 -26.76
C ALA A 698 -14.60 12.78 -27.55
N ASN A 699 -15.16 13.01 -28.74
CA ASN A 699 -14.63 13.96 -29.72
C ASN A 699 -15.25 15.36 -29.60
N TYR A 700 -14.53 16.35 -30.14
CA TYR A 700 -14.88 17.76 -30.15
C TYR A 700 -16.33 18.07 -30.58
N LYS A 701 -16.78 17.46 -31.68
CA LYS A 701 -18.14 17.70 -32.22
C LYS A 701 -19.22 17.17 -31.27
N GLN A 702 -18.97 16.01 -30.67
CA GLN A 702 -19.86 15.41 -29.68
C GLN A 702 -19.96 16.25 -28.42
N SER A 703 -18.84 16.77 -27.91
CA SER A 703 -18.83 17.69 -26.76
C SER A 703 -19.64 18.97 -27.02
N LEU A 704 -19.52 19.56 -28.20
CA LEU A 704 -20.35 20.71 -28.58
C LEU A 704 -21.84 20.34 -28.70
N GLU A 705 -22.15 19.14 -29.21
CA GLU A 705 -23.55 18.70 -29.33
C GLU A 705 -24.20 18.45 -27.96
N VAL A 706 -23.45 17.93 -26.98
CA VAL A 706 -23.92 17.80 -25.59
C VAL A 706 -24.29 19.18 -25.04
N LEU A 707 -23.41 20.18 -25.19
CA LEU A 707 -23.65 21.55 -24.71
C LEU A 707 -24.86 22.19 -25.42
N ARG A 708 -24.99 22.01 -26.74
CA ARG A 708 -26.19 22.47 -27.48
C ARG A 708 -27.44 21.77 -27.00
N HIS A 709 -27.37 20.47 -26.72
CA HIS A 709 -28.52 19.71 -26.27
C HIS A 709 -29.02 20.18 -24.91
N VAL A 710 -28.12 20.46 -23.97
CA VAL A 710 -28.45 21.08 -22.68
C VAL A 710 -29.22 22.39 -22.87
N LYS A 711 -28.74 23.26 -23.76
CA LYS A 711 -29.40 24.55 -24.05
C LYS A 711 -30.73 24.44 -24.78
N ARG A 712 -30.96 23.37 -25.53
CA ARG A 712 -32.27 23.07 -26.13
C ARG A 712 -33.27 22.56 -25.08
N LEU A 713 -32.80 21.80 -24.09
CA LEU A 713 -33.64 21.25 -23.02
C LEU A 713 -34.01 22.31 -21.99
N GLU A 714 -33.06 23.12 -21.56
CA GLU A 714 -33.25 24.18 -20.57
C GLU A 714 -32.44 25.43 -20.98
N PRO A 715 -33.05 26.38 -21.72
CA PRO A 715 -32.37 27.58 -22.19
C PRO A 715 -31.79 28.44 -21.06
N SER A 716 -32.40 28.39 -19.87
CA SER A 716 -31.97 29.18 -18.70
C SER A 716 -30.77 28.57 -17.96
N MET A 717 -30.46 27.28 -18.19
CA MET A 717 -29.37 26.54 -17.55
C MET A 717 -28.03 27.23 -17.81
N VAL A 718 -27.24 27.50 -16.77
CA VAL A 718 -25.89 28.04 -16.95
C VAL A 718 -24.98 26.91 -17.41
N THR A 719 -24.29 27.12 -18.53
CA THR A 719 -23.39 26.14 -19.13
C THR A 719 -21.95 26.64 -19.08
N LYS A 720 -21.02 25.73 -18.79
CA LYS A 720 -19.59 26.03 -18.65
C LYS A 720 -18.73 25.05 -19.43
N SER A 721 -17.65 25.53 -20.04
CA SER A 721 -16.64 24.68 -20.69
C SER A 721 -15.22 25.16 -20.42
N SER A 722 -14.24 24.27 -20.62
CA SER A 722 -12.83 24.58 -20.44
C SER A 722 -11.98 24.24 -21.66
N LEU A 723 -10.96 25.07 -21.90
CA LEU A 723 -9.87 24.88 -22.85
C LEU A 723 -8.53 24.94 -22.11
N MET A 724 -7.67 23.97 -22.33
CA MET A 724 -6.33 23.89 -21.77
C MET A 724 -5.34 24.14 -22.92
N LEU A 725 -4.44 25.11 -22.73
CA LEU A 725 -3.51 25.62 -23.73
C LEU A 725 -2.07 25.16 -23.44
N GLY A 726 -1.23 25.09 -24.47
CA GLY A 726 0.20 24.82 -24.35
C GLY A 726 0.66 23.53 -25.02
N LEU A 727 -0.18 22.90 -25.84
CA LEU A 727 0.16 21.71 -26.62
C LEU A 727 0.50 22.01 -28.08
N GLY A 728 0.51 23.30 -28.46
CA GLY A 728 0.84 23.77 -29.81
C GLY A 728 -0.40 24.13 -30.63
N GLU A 729 -1.43 24.64 -29.96
CA GLU A 729 -2.58 25.33 -30.56
C GLU A 729 -2.13 26.63 -31.25
N SER A 730 -2.66 26.96 -32.42
CA SER A 730 -2.50 28.31 -33.00
C SER A 730 -3.54 29.28 -32.42
N ASP A 731 -3.27 30.58 -32.46
CA ASP A 731 -4.20 31.58 -31.95
C ASP A 731 -5.53 31.56 -32.72
N GLU A 732 -5.50 31.30 -34.03
CA GLU A 732 -6.70 31.12 -34.85
C GLU A 732 -7.52 29.90 -34.41
N GLU A 733 -6.87 28.81 -34.01
CA GLU A 733 -7.53 27.60 -33.53
C GLU A 733 -8.21 27.83 -32.17
N VAL A 734 -7.56 28.56 -31.26
CA VAL A 734 -8.14 28.93 -29.96
C VAL A 734 -9.32 29.87 -30.15
N GLN A 735 -9.18 30.89 -30.99
CA GLN A 735 -10.28 31.81 -31.30
C GLN A 735 -11.46 31.09 -31.96
N GLN A 736 -11.20 30.13 -32.86
CA GLN A 736 -12.26 29.32 -33.45
C GLN A 736 -12.95 28.45 -32.39
N ALA A 737 -12.21 27.87 -31.45
CA ALA A 737 -12.81 27.08 -30.39
C ALA A 737 -13.71 27.91 -29.45
N LEU A 738 -13.33 29.15 -29.16
CA LEU A 738 -14.17 30.08 -28.43
C LEU A 738 -15.45 30.44 -29.21
N LYS A 739 -15.36 30.67 -30.52
CA LYS A 739 -16.53 30.88 -31.38
C LYS A 739 -17.46 29.66 -31.38
N ASP A 740 -16.91 28.46 -31.52
CA ASP A 740 -17.69 27.23 -31.53
C ASP A 740 -18.45 27.01 -30.19
N LEU A 741 -17.81 27.34 -29.07
CA LEU A 741 -18.44 27.29 -27.74
C LEU A 741 -19.56 28.33 -27.60
N ARG A 742 -19.34 29.55 -28.11
CA ARG A 742 -20.36 30.60 -28.13
C ARG A 742 -21.54 30.25 -29.03
N ASP A 743 -21.28 29.65 -30.19
CA ASP A 743 -22.30 29.12 -31.11
C ASP A 743 -23.07 27.93 -30.50
N ALA A 744 -22.43 27.15 -29.63
CA ALA A 744 -23.09 26.15 -28.79
C ALA A 744 -23.87 26.76 -27.61
N ASN A 745 -23.91 28.09 -27.51
CA ASN A 745 -24.59 28.89 -26.52
C ASN A 745 -24.03 28.74 -25.09
N VAL A 746 -22.74 28.44 -24.95
CA VAL A 746 -22.06 28.30 -23.66
C VAL A 746 -22.00 29.63 -22.91
N ASP A 747 -22.33 29.66 -21.61
CA ASP A 747 -22.36 30.91 -20.83
C ASP A 747 -20.98 31.29 -20.27
N CYS A 748 -20.22 30.32 -19.77
CA CYS A 748 -18.94 30.55 -19.10
C CYS A 748 -17.81 29.73 -19.72
N VAL A 749 -16.63 30.33 -19.90
CA VAL A 749 -15.46 29.62 -20.42
C VAL A 749 -14.24 29.81 -19.53
N THR A 750 -13.45 28.76 -19.41
CA THR A 750 -12.18 28.75 -18.65
C THR A 750 -11.03 28.39 -19.58
N LEU A 751 -9.93 29.16 -19.52
CA LEU A 751 -8.70 28.90 -20.25
C LEU A 751 -7.54 28.70 -19.26
N GLY A 752 -6.93 27.50 -19.27
CA GLY A 752 -5.87 27.11 -18.34
C GLY A 752 -4.59 26.64 -19.05
N GLN A 753 -3.50 26.47 -18.30
CA GLN A 753 -2.23 25.92 -18.83
C GLN A 753 -2.17 24.40 -18.66
N TYR A 754 -1.83 23.69 -19.74
CA TYR A 754 -1.35 22.31 -19.65
C TYR A 754 -0.02 22.29 -18.90
N MET A 755 -0.02 21.65 -17.73
CA MET A 755 1.19 21.48 -16.94
C MET A 755 1.90 20.22 -17.41
N GLN A 756 3.21 20.31 -17.61
CA GLN A 756 4.02 19.12 -17.85
C GLN A 756 3.86 18.17 -16.64
N PRO A 757 3.41 16.92 -16.83
CA PRO A 757 3.36 15.98 -15.73
C PRO A 757 4.77 15.80 -15.16
N THR A 758 4.89 15.79 -13.83
CA THR A 758 6.13 15.41 -13.15
C THR A 758 6.58 14.03 -13.67
N ARG A 759 7.90 13.80 -13.76
CA ARG A 759 8.50 12.55 -14.27
C ARG A 759 7.97 11.26 -13.60
N LEU A 760 7.26 11.37 -12.48
CA LEU A 760 6.58 10.30 -11.76
C LEU A 760 5.37 9.68 -12.48
N HIS A 761 4.82 10.34 -13.52
CA HIS A 761 3.68 9.82 -14.30
C HIS A 761 4.05 9.34 -15.72
N LEU A 762 5.35 9.17 -16.00
CA LEU A 762 5.84 8.54 -17.24
C LEU A 762 6.02 7.03 -17.01
N LYS A 763 5.11 6.21 -17.57
CA LYS A 763 5.45 4.81 -17.90
C LYS A 763 6.48 4.82 -19.03
N VAL A 764 7.76 4.76 -18.67
CA VAL A 764 8.81 4.32 -19.58
C VAL A 764 8.86 2.80 -19.48
N THR A 765 8.21 2.12 -20.42
CA THR A 765 8.45 0.69 -20.65
C THR A 765 9.89 0.50 -21.11
N ALA A 766 10.69 -0.17 -20.29
CA ALA A 766 12.04 -0.58 -20.60
C ALA A 766 11.99 -1.77 -21.57
N SER A 767 11.84 -1.49 -22.87
CA SER A 767 12.05 -2.47 -23.94
C SER A 767 12.12 -1.75 -25.28
N LEU A 768 13.27 -1.18 -25.64
CA LEU A 768 13.66 -0.84 -27.02
C LEU A 768 15.08 -0.21 -27.03
N GLN A 769 16.10 -1.06 -26.92
CA GLN A 769 17.47 -0.75 -27.34
C GLN A 769 17.99 -1.85 -28.27
N VAL A 770 17.35 -2.03 -29.43
CA VAL A 770 18.02 -2.46 -30.68
C VAL A 770 17.14 -1.97 -31.85
N TYR A 771 17.76 -1.54 -32.95
CA TYR A 771 17.21 -1.01 -34.21
C TYR A 771 17.03 0.51 -34.29
N THR A 772 18.16 1.18 -34.54
CA THR A 772 18.21 2.42 -35.31
C THR A 772 18.43 2.07 -36.79
N VAL A 773 17.35 1.96 -37.59
CA VAL A 773 17.37 2.26 -39.04
C VAL A 773 16.00 2.79 -39.46
N LEU A 774 16.05 3.96 -40.09
CA LEU A 774 15.06 4.68 -40.90
C LEU A 774 13.83 3.90 -41.40
N LEU A 775 12.64 4.38 -41.04
CA LEU A 775 11.49 4.60 -41.93
C LEU A 775 10.41 5.40 -41.17
N ASN A 776 10.12 6.61 -41.65
CA ASN A 776 8.97 7.48 -41.39
C ASN A 776 8.52 7.69 -39.92
N GLY A 777 8.91 8.85 -39.39
CA GLY A 777 8.56 9.29 -38.04
C GLY A 777 7.07 9.51 -37.81
N VAL A 778 6.56 8.94 -36.72
CA VAL A 778 5.64 9.57 -35.75
C VAL A 778 5.92 8.93 -34.38
N ARG A 779 6.58 9.65 -33.47
CA ARG A 779 6.52 9.40 -32.02
C ARG A 779 6.04 10.71 -31.38
N LEU A 780 4.78 10.79 -31.00
CA LEU A 780 4.24 11.93 -30.27
C LEU A 780 3.83 11.47 -28.87
N HIS A 781 4.72 11.69 -27.90
CA HIS A 781 4.33 11.91 -26.52
C HIS A 781 4.00 13.39 -26.40
N ASN A 782 2.78 13.75 -25.97
CA ASN A 782 2.33 15.13 -25.83
C ASN A 782 3.16 15.87 -24.77
N LYS A 783 4.30 16.43 -25.18
CA LYS A 783 5.05 17.40 -24.39
C LYS A 783 4.32 18.74 -24.49
N VAL A 784 4.29 19.48 -23.38
CA VAL A 784 3.92 20.90 -23.40
C VAL A 784 4.88 21.59 -24.38
N THR A 785 4.32 22.13 -25.46
CA THR A 785 5.05 22.76 -26.56
C THR A 785 5.42 24.19 -26.21
N GLU A 786 4.53 24.89 -25.50
CA GLU A 786 4.76 26.25 -25.00
C GLU A 786 4.06 26.50 -23.65
N TYR A 787 4.69 27.35 -22.84
CA TYR A 787 4.04 27.95 -21.68
C TYR A 787 3.46 29.29 -22.10
N ILE A 788 2.15 29.44 -22.00
CA ILE A 788 1.42 30.63 -22.40
C ILE A 788 1.73 31.75 -21.42
N THR A 789 2.09 32.93 -21.94
CA THR A 789 2.45 34.06 -21.08
C THR A 789 1.20 34.66 -20.42
N PRO A 790 1.32 35.32 -19.26
CA PRO A 790 0.21 36.01 -18.62
C PRO A 790 -0.49 37.03 -19.53
N GLU A 791 0.24 37.72 -20.40
CA GLU A 791 -0.31 38.68 -21.37
C GLU A 791 -1.20 37.97 -22.40
N LYS A 792 -0.80 36.77 -22.85
CA LYS A 792 -1.56 35.96 -23.79
C LYS A 792 -2.81 35.36 -23.13
N PHE A 793 -2.76 34.98 -21.85
CA PHE A 793 -3.98 34.65 -21.09
C PHE A 793 -4.90 35.85 -20.93
N LYS A 794 -4.37 37.06 -20.66
CA LYS A 794 -5.18 38.27 -20.56
C LYS A 794 -5.84 38.63 -21.88
N HIS A 795 -5.14 38.42 -23.00
CA HIS A 795 -5.72 38.55 -24.34
C HIS A 795 -6.94 37.63 -24.52
N TRP A 796 -6.84 36.35 -24.16
CA TRP A 796 -7.97 35.42 -24.28
C TRP A 796 -9.14 35.74 -23.36
N GLU A 797 -8.88 36.35 -22.19
CA GLU A 797 -9.93 36.88 -21.32
C GLU A 797 -10.77 37.94 -22.06
N LEU A 798 -10.08 38.92 -22.66
CA LEU A 798 -10.72 40.00 -23.43
C LEU A 798 -11.48 39.47 -24.65
N VAL A 799 -10.90 38.51 -25.38
CA VAL A 799 -11.56 37.89 -26.54
C VAL A 799 -12.83 37.14 -26.13
N GLY A 800 -12.82 36.43 -25.00
CA GLY A 800 -14.02 35.79 -24.48
C GLY A 800 -15.11 36.81 -24.12
N ASP A 801 -14.73 37.91 -23.50
CA ASP A 801 -15.66 38.98 -23.14
C ASP A 801 -16.25 39.67 -24.38
N GLU A 802 -15.44 39.92 -25.42
CA GLU A 802 -15.88 40.45 -26.72
C GLU A 802 -16.81 39.50 -27.48
N LEU A 803 -16.60 38.19 -27.37
CA LEU A 803 -17.48 37.17 -27.95
C LEU A 803 -18.80 37.00 -27.19
N GLY A 804 -18.97 37.70 -26.05
CA GLY A 804 -20.21 37.69 -25.28
C GLY A 804 -20.38 36.46 -24.38
N PHE A 805 -19.29 35.88 -23.88
CA PHE A 805 -19.40 34.98 -22.72
C PHE A 805 -19.86 35.79 -21.50
N ALA A 806 -20.72 35.20 -20.69
CA ALA A 806 -21.18 35.85 -19.46
C ALA A 806 -20.07 35.92 -18.41
N TYR A 807 -19.08 35.04 -18.50
CA TYR A 807 -17.86 35.08 -17.72
C TYR A 807 -16.72 34.31 -18.41
N THR A 808 -15.56 34.95 -18.51
CA THR A 808 -14.33 34.37 -19.04
C THR A 808 -13.28 34.35 -17.93
N ALA A 809 -12.78 33.17 -17.55
CA ALA A 809 -11.61 33.05 -16.67
C ALA A 809 -10.43 32.52 -17.48
N SER A 810 -9.34 33.27 -17.55
CA SER A 810 -8.17 32.92 -18.34
C SER A 810 -6.90 33.15 -17.54
N GLY A 811 -6.11 32.11 -17.32
CA GLY A 811 -4.87 32.23 -16.55
C GLY A 811 -4.13 30.92 -16.35
N PRO A 812 -2.84 30.97 -15.97
CA PRO A 812 -1.99 29.78 -15.89
C PRO A 812 -2.42 28.78 -14.79
N LEU A 813 -3.11 29.26 -13.75
CA LEU A 813 -3.63 28.44 -12.65
C LEU A 813 -5.13 28.16 -12.76
N VAL A 814 -5.79 28.68 -13.80
CA VAL A 814 -7.21 28.39 -14.05
C VAL A 814 -7.33 26.91 -14.43
N ARG A 815 -8.29 26.24 -13.80
CA ARG A 815 -8.65 24.83 -14.04
C ARG A 815 -10.11 24.75 -14.49
N SER A 816 -10.53 23.59 -14.98
CA SER A 816 -11.93 23.33 -15.33
C SER A 816 -12.88 23.50 -14.14
N SER A 817 -12.42 23.15 -12.94
CA SER A 817 -13.11 23.37 -11.66
C SER A 817 -12.91 24.76 -11.07
N TYR A 818 -12.25 25.69 -11.78
CA TYR A 818 -12.01 27.03 -11.26
C TYR A 818 -13.35 27.70 -10.98
N LYS A 819 -13.47 28.21 -9.75
CA LYS A 819 -14.64 28.94 -9.26
C LYS A 819 -14.78 30.21 -10.09
N ALA A 820 -15.55 30.12 -11.17
CA ALA A 820 -15.96 31.28 -11.92
C ALA A 820 -16.68 32.21 -10.93
N GLY A 821 -16.14 33.42 -10.73
CA GLY A 821 -16.27 34.19 -9.48
C GLY A 821 -17.59 34.01 -8.75
N GLU A 822 -17.54 33.52 -7.51
CA GLU A 822 -18.71 33.21 -6.67
C GLU A 822 -19.72 34.37 -6.61
N PHE A 823 -19.26 35.62 -6.72
CA PHE A 823 -20.11 36.80 -6.77
C PHE A 823 -20.87 36.98 -8.10
N PHE A 824 -20.26 36.60 -9.23
CA PHE A 824 -20.78 36.88 -10.56
C PHE A 824 -21.78 35.81 -11.03
N LEU A 825 -21.49 34.51 -10.80
CA LEU A 825 -22.45 33.45 -11.07
C LEU A 825 -23.68 33.55 -10.17
N THR A 826 -23.49 33.89 -8.89
CA THR A 826 -24.60 34.13 -7.96
C THR A 826 -25.47 35.30 -8.42
N ASN A 827 -24.87 36.40 -8.89
CA ASN A 827 -25.62 37.53 -9.44
C ASN A 827 -26.31 37.20 -10.78
N LEU A 828 -25.66 36.44 -11.66
CA LEU A 828 -26.24 36.00 -12.93
C LEU A 828 -27.44 35.07 -12.73
N LEU A 829 -27.32 34.09 -11.82
CA LEU A 829 -28.41 33.20 -11.43
C LEU A 829 -29.55 33.95 -10.74
N LYS A 830 -29.25 34.92 -9.85
CA LYS A 830 -30.26 35.80 -9.23
C LYS A 830 -30.97 36.71 -10.23
N THR A 831 -30.27 37.21 -11.24
CA THR A 831 -30.81 38.10 -12.28
C THR A 831 -31.67 37.34 -13.28
N ARG A 832 -31.26 36.12 -13.67
CA ARG A 832 -32.07 35.22 -14.50
C ARG A 832 -33.33 34.73 -13.79
N LYS A 833 -33.24 34.31 -12.51
CA LYS A 833 -34.42 33.93 -11.70
C LYS A 833 -35.44 35.07 -11.58
N ARG A 834 -34.99 36.33 -11.39
CA ARG A 834 -35.87 37.51 -11.41
C ARG A 834 -36.53 37.75 -12.77
N ASN A 835 -35.82 37.53 -13.88
CA ASN A 835 -36.40 37.72 -15.21
C ASN A 835 -37.42 36.64 -15.59
N THR A 836 -37.23 35.38 -15.19
CA THR A 836 -38.24 34.31 -15.35
C THR A 836 -39.48 34.54 -14.48
N ASP A 837 -39.30 35.02 -13.23
CA ASP A 837 -40.43 35.36 -12.34
C ASP A 837 -41.19 36.61 -12.83
N CYS A 838 -40.48 37.59 -13.41
CA CYS A 838 -41.11 38.76 -14.05
C CYS A 838 -41.87 38.40 -15.33
N GLN A 839 -41.38 37.48 -16.17
CA GLN A 839 -42.10 37.02 -17.37
C GLN A 839 -43.42 36.32 -17.02
N HIS A 840 -43.43 35.47 -15.99
CA HIS A 840 -44.66 34.86 -15.47
C HIS A 840 -45.64 35.85 -14.81
N GLN A 841 -45.17 37.01 -14.34
CA GLN A 841 -46.07 38.06 -13.81
C GLN A 841 -46.61 39.00 -14.90
N THR A 842 -45.95 39.12 -16.05
CA THR A 842 -46.45 39.91 -17.20
C THR A 842 -47.40 39.14 -18.12
N GLU A 843 -47.25 37.81 -18.27
CA GLU A 843 -48.18 36.98 -19.06
C GLU A 843 -49.48 36.63 -18.29
N GLY A 844 -49.53 36.83 -16.98
CA GLY A 844 -50.74 36.69 -16.16
C GLY A 844 -51.69 37.89 -16.20
N LYS A 845 -51.38 38.95 -16.97
CA LYS A 845 -52.22 40.15 -17.14
C LYS A 845 -52.18 40.67 -18.58
N THR A 846 -52.56 39.85 -19.56
CA THR A 846 -53.36 40.27 -20.74
C THR A 846 -53.63 39.06 -21.63
N SER A 847 -54.92 38.74 -21.78
CA SER A 847 -55.57 37.85 -22.77
C SER A 847 -55.16 36.39 -22.84
#